data_AF-A0A0P5KWP3-F1
#
_entry.id   AF-A0A0P5KWP3-F1
#
_cell.length_a   1.000
_cell.length_b   1.000
_cell.length_c   1.000
_cell.angle_alpha   90.00
_cell.angle_beta   90.00
_cell.angle_gamma   90.00
#
_symmetry.space_group_name_H-M   'P 1'
#
loop_
_entity.id
_entity.type
_entity.pdbx_description
1 polymer ?
#
loop_
_entity_poly.entity_id
_entity_poly.type
_entity_poly.pdbx_seq_one_letter_code
_entity_poly.pdbx_strand_id
1 'polypeptide(L)'
;MWVSRVLLMGVAFAVASGYTNPPLPPQYVVHERPNYREVPRPTYDVPKVPEPVYYCPKFAGLESHCRPSKDCAVWHNEVFSYPNTACKLSDGNPGTCCPDLPYNYKGTTFKEPALCEGKIELDDHVECLDVFSVNAASDVGEFELRLHKETAKRLKEKGIVVQAASPRATHARFSNPSEQARNVTTEAFVSVHTAVVLVKRFKIKTDQVGCALHRFKLSETDLDDKCNTVSKAHCSEDKLNSPFRMIDGSCNNERHFVWGRSVTQYHRILASDYDDGVWSPRKATNGNTLPSARLVSVALMHDVDQPSESTTIWFMQYGQFLDHDLVSTPEMSNEDGTPIVCCSEDGKQLDEEDRSHGKCLPIEVPKNDPFFSKFGRTCIPLVRASLACRTDGKLGHAAQLNDNTHFLDLSLVYGSDDKKAGELRTREKGELKVTARHGGPEFDLLPPLDGTSPLNAPCTLPKEVSGIDPPSDVKCFKAGDGRSDVTPNMATSQIIFLREHNRLARSLAQLNPSWDDERLYQETRRILIAQAQHITYNEWLPILLGRSKMAELGLLPLQSGFSRDYDEHLNPSVLNEFVGAAFRFGHSMVQGKALLVNEQRVVEKSLLLRQHFFKPQEHYIPGNLDKFLIGLATQPSQKVDPYFTIELTEHLFEEAGKGFGLDLVALNLQRGRDLGLRSYNAYRELCGVGRAKDFDGLRDLFAPAIIQRFKEVYNSVDDIDLFVGGVSEAKAEGSYVGPTFQCILADQFLKLKRGDRHFYDLGGQPSSFTEEQLNEIRKTSLARIVCENSRVYNIQPMVFKIPSAMNPIVSCQSSSIPRMDLRPWQEAYKPKKYGHPW
;
A
#
# COMPACT_ATOMS: atom_id res chain seq x y z
N MET A 1 36.29 -45.33 -26.51
CA MET A 1 36.06 -46.52 -27.36
C MET A 1 34.75 -47.16 -26.93
N TRP A 2 33.73 -47.10 -27.79
CA TRP A 2 33.10 -48.29 -28.42
C TRP A 2 32.25 -49.11 -27.43
N VAL A 3 30.95 -48.81 -27.29
CA VAL A 3 29.82 -49.20 -28.17
C VAL A 3 29.41 -50.67 -27.97
N SER A 4 28.20 -50.90 -27.46
CA SER A 4 27.16 -51.78 -28.05
C SER A 4 26.18 -52.31 -27.00
N ARG A 5 24.88 -52.54 -27.22
CA ARG A 5 23.82 -52.19 -28.21
C ARG A 5 22.64 -53.11 -27.74
N VAL A 6 21.44 -52.58 -27.45
CA VAL A 6 20.23 -52.58 -28.32
C VAL A 6 19.07 -53.46 -27.79
N LEU A 7 17.95 -52.76 -27.54
CA LEU A 7 16.51 -53.04 -27.71
C LEU A 7 15.94 -54.48 -27.65
N LEU A 8 14.81 -54.65 -26.92
CA LEU A 8 13.44 -54.57 -27.50
C LEU A 8 12.31 -54.64 -26.44
N MET A 9 11.39 -53.66 -26.56
CA MET A 9 9.93 -53.60 -26.33
C MET A 9 9.21 -54.42 -25.23
N GLY A 10 8.29 -53.75 -24.52
CA GLY A 10 7.06 -54.40 -24.00
C GLY A 10 6.35 -53.73 -22.81
N VAL A 11 5.64 -52.62 -23.09
CA VAL A 11 4.42 -52.08 -22.43
C VAL A 11 3.96 -52.65 -21.06
N ALA A 12 3.90 -51.78 -20.04
CA ALA A 12 2.70 -51.46 -19.22
C ALA A 12 3.13 -50.97 -17.81
N PHE A 13 3.02 -49.67 -17.53
CA PHE A 13 2.96 -49.17 -16.16
C PHE A 13 1.69 -48.34 -15.97
N ALA A 14 0.78 -48.89 -15.17
CA ALA A 14 -0.31 -48.18 -14.56
C ALA A 14 0.24 -47.11 -13.62
N VAL A 15 -0.19 -45.87 -13.84
CA VAL A 15 0.05 -44.75 -12.92
C VAL A 15 -1.13 -44.70 -11.96
N ALA A 16 -0.87 -44.97 -10.68
CA ALA A 16 -1.76 -44.61 -9.59
C ALA A 16 -0.93 -44.40 -8.31
N SER A 17 -0.70 -43.14 -7.96
CA SER A 17 -0.69 -42.71 -6.55
C SER A 17 -1.00 -41.22 -6.51
N GLY A 18 -2.29 -40.91 -6.38
CA GLY A 18 -2.76 -39.58 -6.04
C GLY A 18 -2.45 -39.27 -4.58
N TYR A 19 -1.85 -38.11 -4.35
CA TYR A 19 -1.88 -37.43 -3.07
C TYR A 19 -2.79 -36.21 -3.22
N THR A 20 -4.08 -36.41 -2.97
CA THR A 20 -5.01 -35.31 -2.70
C THR A 20 -5.06 -35.14 -1.19
N ASN A 21 -4.33 -34.15 -0.66
CA ASN A 21 -4.69 -33.62 0.65
C ASN A 21 -6.10 -33.02 0.53
N PRO A 22 -7.06 -33.35 1.42
CA PRO A 22 -8.36 -32.72 1.39
C PRO A 22 -8.22 -31.22 1.66
N PRO A 23 -9.01 -30.36 1.00
CA PRO A 23 -9.05 -28.95 1.36
C PRO A 23 -9.48 -28.84 2.82
N LEU A 24 -8.66 -28.15 3.64
CA LEU A 24 -9.06 -27.73 4.97
C LEU A 24 -10.33 -26.88 4.83
N PRO A 25 -11.39 -27.12 5.63
CA PRO A 25 -12.59 -26.30 5.56
C PRO A 25 -12.25 -24.86 5.96
N PRO A 26 -12.77 -23.84 5.26
CA PRO A 26 -12.51 -22.45 5.59
C PRO A 26 -13.02 -22.11 7.00
N GLN A 27 -12.22 -21.37 7.78
CA GLN A 27 -12.61 -20.82 9.09
C GLN A 27 -13.63 -19.65 9.00
N TYR A 28 -14.32 -19.50 7.86
CA TYR A 28 -15.34 -18.48 7.67
C TYR A 28 -16.73 -19.12 7.68
N VAL A 29 -17.58 -18.68 8.61
CA VAL A 29 -18.94 -19.19 8.76
C VAL A 29 -19.81 -18.65 7.63
N VAL A 30 -20.19 -19.53 6.70
CA VAL A 30 -21.12 -19.23 5.60
C VAL A 30 -22.55 -19.21 6.16
N HIS A 31 -23.10 -18.02 6.40
CA HIS A 31 -24.51 -17.87 6.76
C HIS A 31 -25.37 -17.61 5.50
N GLU A 32 -26.05 -18.69 5.10
CA GLU A 32 -27.26 -18.72 4.26
C GLU A 32 -27.17 -18.28 2.78
N ARG A 33 -27.79 -19.10 1.91
CA ARG A 33 -28.11 -18.75 0.52
C ARG A 33 -29.46 -18.02 0.50
N PRO A 34 -29.60 -16.84 -0.15
CA PRO A 34 -30.92 -16.25 -0.36
C PRO A 34 -31.71 -17.01 -1.43
N ASN A 35 -33.00 -17.21 -1.18
CA ASN A 35 -33.97 -17.74 -2.13
C ASN A 35 -34.30 -16.64 -3.17
N TYR A 36 -34.03 -16.88 -4.46
CA TYR A 36 -34.37 -15.94 -5.52
C TYR A 36 -35.84 -16.11 -5.94
N ARG A 37 -36.61 -15.01 -5.91
CA ARG A 37 -37.75 -14.83 -6.82
C ARG A 37 -37.22 -14.16 -8.08
N GLU A 38 -37.39 -14.81 -9.22
CA GLU A 38 -37.11 -14.24 -10.54
C GLU A 38 -37.97 -12.99 -10.76
N VAL A 39 -37.36 -11.88 -11.15
CA VAL A 39 -38.06 -10.67 -11.59
C VAL A 39 -38.07 -10.68 -13.12
N PRO A 40 -39.23 -10.56 -13.80
CA PRO A 40 -39.29 -10.51 -15.26
C PRO A 40 -38.70 -9.20 -15.80
N ARG A 41 -37.89 -9.30 -16.87
CA ARG A 41 -37.36 -8.15 -17.60
C ARG A 41 -38.44 -7.57 -18.53
N PRO A 42 -38.56 -6.24 -18.68
CA PRO A 42 -39.37 -5.64 -19.74
C PRO A 42 -38.66 -5.80 -21.10
N THR A 43 -39.42 -6.22 -22.12
CA THR A 43 -38.97 -6.36 -23.50
C THR A 43 -39.28 -5.11 -24.32
N TYR A 44 -38.25 -4.52 -24.94
CA TYR A 44 -38.42 -3.60 -26.06
C TYR A 44 -37.83 -4.24 -27.32
N ASP A 45 -38.62 -4.31 -28.39
CA ASP A 45 -38.20 -4.86 -29.68
C ASP A 45 -37.37 -3.82 -30.46
N VAL A 46 -36.11 -4.17 -30.73
CA VAL A 46 -35.23 -3.49 -31.69
C VAL A 46 -34.97 -4.47 -32.84
N PRO A 47 -35.05 -4.07 -34.12
CA PRO A 47 -34.81 -4.96 -35.25
C PRO A 47 -33.36 -5.46 -35.26
N LYS A 48 -33.17 -6.78 -35.21
CA LYS A 48 -31.86 -7.44 -35.29
C LYS A 48 -31.33 -7.42 -36.73
N VAL A 49 -30.24 -6.69 -36.95
CA VAL A 49 -29.30 -6.98 -38.05
C VAL A 49 -28.58 -8.30 -37.70
N PRO A 50 -28.33 -9.24 -38.64
CA PRO A 50 -27.65 -10.48 -38.32
C PRO A 50 -26.19 -10.20 -37.96
N GLU A 51 -25.85 -10.25 -36.68
CA GLU A 51 -24.47 -10.14 -36.21
C GLU A 51 -23.66 -11.39 -36.63
N PRO A 52 -22.39 -11.25 -37.04
CA PRO A 52 -21.49 -12.38 -37.22
C PRO A 52 -21.34 -13.11 -35.88
N VAL A 53 -21.72 -14.40 -35.85
CA VAL A 53 -21.65 -15.24 -34.65
C VAL A 53 -20.19 -15.58 -34.34
N TYR A 54 -19.57 -14.83 -33.43
CA TYR A 54 -18.31 -15.24 -32.82
C TYR A 54 -18.61 -16.24 -31.71
N TYR A 55 -18.32 -17.53 -31.95
CA TYR A 55 -18.56 -18.59 -30.98
C TYR A 55 -17.58 -18.46 -29.80
N CYS A 56 -18.07 -17.92 -28.68
CA CYS A 56 -17.33 -17.94 -27.43
C CYS A 56 -17.52 -19.31 -26.74
N PRO A 57 -16.41 -20.00 -26.37
CA PRO A 57 -16.52 -21.32 -25.75
C PRO A 57 -17.10 -21.21 -24.34
N LYS A 58 -17.89 -22.20 -23.93
CA LYS A 58 -18.31 -22.31 -22.53
C LYS A 58 -17.08 -22.45 -21.63
N PHE A 59 -17.08 -21.71 -20.53
CA PHE A 59 -15.98 -21.69 -19.58
C PHE A 59 -16.43 -22.32 -18.26
N ALA A 60 -15.84 -23.45 -17.86
CA ALA A 60 -16.22 -24.18 -16.64
C ALA A 60 -17.75 -24.45 -16.54
N GLY A 61 -18.41 -24.71 -17.67
CA GLY A 61 -19.86 -24.92 -17.76
C GLY A 61 -20.70 -23.63 -17.82
N LEU A 62 -20.09 -22.46 -17.67
CA LEU A 62 -20.74 -21.15 -17.80
C LEU A 62 -20.75 -20.67 -19.25
N GLU A 63 -21.85 -20.03 -19.65
CA GLU A 63 -21.89 -19.29 -20.92
C GLU A 63 -20.91 -18.12 -20.88
N SER A 64 -20.25 -17.85 -22.00
CA SER A 64 -19.32 -16.74 -22.14
C SER A 64 -19.68 -15.87 -23.34
N HIS A 65 -19.33 -14.59 -23.24
CA HIS A 65 -19.66 -13.58 -24.24
C HIS A 65 -18.41 -12.79 -24.63
N CYS A 66 -18.34 -12.36 -25.89
CA CYS A 66 -17.24 -11.52 -26.36
C CYS A 66 -17.38 -10.10 -25.81
N ARG A 67 -16.39 -9.62 -25.06
CA ARG A 67 -16.39 -8.32 -24.37
C ARG A 67 -15.04 -7.62 -24.51
N PRO A 68 -14.96 -6.29 -24.30
CA PRO A 68 -13.69 -5.62 -24.09
C PRO A 68 -12.87 -6.35 -23.01
N SER A 69 -11.58 -6.59 -23.26
CA SER A 69 -10.77 -7.46 -22.38
C SER A 69 -10.72 -7.00 -20.92
N LYS A 70 -10.83 -5.69 -20.67
CA LYS A 70 -10.91 -5.12 -19.32
C LYS A 70 -12.14 -5.58 -18.51
N ASP A 71 -13.23 -5.96 -19.18
CA ASP A 71 -14.42 -6.54 -18.53
C ASP A 71 -14.21 -8.01 -18.13
N CYS A 72 -13.19 -8.65 -18.70
CA CYS A 72 -12.76 -10.00 -18.37
C CYS A 72 -11.63 -10.04 -17.35
N ALA A 73 -11.26 -8.89 -16.75
CA ALA A 73 -10.06 -8.79 -15.93
C ALA A 73 -10.09 -9.69 -14.68
N VAL A 74 -11.27 -9.91 -14.10
CA VAL A 74 -11.44 -10.85 -12.97
C VAL A 74 -11.19 -12.32 -13.35
N TRP A 75 -11.18 -12.65 -14.64
CA TRP A 75 -11.04 -13.98 -15.20
C TRP A 75 -9.64 -14.17 -15.83
N HIS A 76 -8.66 -13.36 -15.44
CA HIS A 76 -7.34 -13.38 -16.08
C HIS A 76 -6.75 -14.79 -16.18
N ASN A 77 -6.60 -15.50 -15.06
CA ASN A 77 -5.90 -16.80 -15.05
C ASN A 77 -6.59 -17.81 -15.97
N GLU A 78 -7.91 -17.80 -15.93
CA GLU A 78 -8.81 -18.59 -16.77
C GLU A 78 -8.67 -18.23 -18.26
N VAL A 79 -8.77 -16.95 -18.59
CA VAL A 79 -8.71 -16.45 -19.98
C VAL A 79 -7.35 -16.74 -20.62
N PHE A 80 -6.26 -16.57 -19.89
CA PHE A 80 -4.90 -16.76 -20.41
C PHE A 80 -4.48 -18.24 -20.45
N SER A 81 -5.11 -19.10 -19.66
CA SER A 81 -4.78 -20.54 -19.63
C SER A 81 -5.62 -21.39 -20.60
N TYR A 82 -6.76 -20.86 -21.07
CA TYR A 82 -7.64 -21.59 -21.98
C TYR A 82 -7.46 -21.14 -23.44
N PRO A 83 -7.30 -22.09 -24.39
CA PRO A 83 -7.21 -21.75 -25.80
C PRO A 83 -8.54 -21.21 -26.33
N ASN A 84 -8.47 -20.36 -27.37
CA ASN A 84 -9.64 -19.81 -28.08
C ASN A 84 -10.55 -18.87 -27.27
N THR A 85 -9.98 -18.16 -26.30
CA THR A 85 -10.68 -17.09 -25.55
C THR A 85 -10.63 -15.73 -26.25
N ALA A 86 -9.83 -15.58 -27.31
CA ALA A 86 -9.82 -14.38 -28.15
C ALA A 86 -11.03 -14.35 -29.08
N CYS A 87 -11.65 -13.18 -29.23
CA CYS A 87 -12.77 -12.95 -30.14
C CYS A 87 -12.67 -11.58 -30.81
N LYS A 88 -13.65 -11.24 -31.66
CA LYS A 88 -13.80 -9.90 -32.22
C LYS A 88 -15.10 -9.28 -31.73
N LEU A 89 -15.01 -8.03 -31.30
CA LEU A 89 -16.16 -7.21 -30.95
C LEU A 89 -16.99 -6.91 -32.20
N SER A 90 -18.20 -6.39 -32.00
CA SER A 90 -19.14 -6.08 -33.09
C SER A 90 -18.59 -5.08 -34.11
N ASP A 91 -17.64 -4.23 -33.71
CA ASP A 91 -16.95 -3.26 -34.55
C ASP A 91 -15.64 -3.80 -35.17
N GLY A 92 -15.34 -5.08 -34.98
CA GLY A 92 -14.15 -5.76 -35.50
C GLY A 92 -12.89 -5.63 -34.65
N ASN A 93 -12.91 -4.86 -33.57
CA ASN A 93 -11.78 -4.74 -32.65
C ASN A 93 -11.57 -6.02 -31.82
N PRO A 94 -10.36 -6.28 -31.29
CA PRO A 94 -10.11 -7.45 -30.45
C PRO A 94 -10.95 -7.44 -29.17
N GLY A 95 -11.52 -8.59 -28.83
CA GLY A 95 -12.23 -8.82 -27.58
C GLY A 95 -11.78 -10.12 -26.91
N THR A 96 -12.33 -10.36 -25.73
CA THR A 96 -12.10 -11.57 -24.94
C THR A 96 -13.44 -12.22 -24.58
N CYS A 97 -13.53 -13.52 -24.77
CA CYS A 97 -14.64 -14.35 -24.31
C CYS A 97 -14.46 -14.63 -22.82
N CYS A 98 -15.38 -14.12 -21.99
CA CYS A 98 -15.45 -14.46 -20.58
C CYS A 98 -16.90 -14.56 -20.10
N PRO A 99 -17.17 -15.33 -19.04
CA PRO A 99 -18.49 -15.37 -18.42
C PRO A 99 -18.87 -14.05 -17.76
N ASP A 100 -20.17 -13.89 -17.51
CA ASP A 100 -20.64 -12.92 -16.52
C ASP A 100 -19.97 -13.15 -15.16
N LEU A 101 -19.80 -12.06 -14.40
CA LEU A 101 -19.26 -12.17 -13.06
C LEU A 101 -20.09 -13.17 -12.24
N PRO A 102 -19.43 -14.12 -11.55
CA PRO A 102 -20.11 -15.06 -10.68
C PRO A 102 -20.75 -14.32 -9.49
N TYR A 103 -21.59 -15.04 -8.77
CA TYR A 103 -22.14 -14.60 -7.50
C TYR A 103 -21.04 -14.27 -6.46
N ASN A 104 -21.17 -13.11 -5.80
CA ASN A 104 -20.39 -12.75 -4.62
C ASN A 104 -20.97 -13.41 -3.37
N TYR A 105 -20.11 -14.05 -2.57
CA TYR A 105 -20.50 -14.54 -1.24
C TYR A 105 -20.42 -13.42 -0.19
N LYS A 106 -21.07 -13.65 0.95
CA LYS A 106 -21.02 -12.74 2.11
C LYS A 106 -19.91 -13.15 3.08
N GLY A 107 -18.66 -13.00 2.67
CA GLY A 107 -17.53 -13.21 3.59
C GLY A 107 -17.50 -12.18 4.72
N THR A 108 -16.74 -12.48 5.77
CA THR A 108 -16.60 -11.65 6.98
C THR A 108 -15.15 -11.26 7.19
N THR A 109 -14.93 -10.10 7.80
CA THR A 109 -13.58 -9.68 8.22
C THR A 109 -13.18 -10.33 9.53
N PHE A 110 -11.89 -10.34 9.83
CA PHE A 110 -11.41 -10.59 11.18
C PHE A 110 -11.92 -9.52 12.14
N LYS A 111 -12.27 -9.97 13.34
CA LYS A 111 -12.58 -9.10 14.46
C LYS A 111 -11.28 -8.55 15.04
N GLU A 112 -11.35 -7.36 15.61
CA GLU A 112 -10.23 -6.83 16.39
C GLU A 112 -9.90 -7.78 17.55
N PRO A 113 -8.62 -7.94 17.88
CA PRO A 113 -8.20 -8.80 18.97
C PRO A 113 -8.74 -8.24 20.29
N ALA A 114 -9.18 -9.13 21.18
CA ALA A 114 -9.50 -8.73 22.54
C ALA A 114 -8.23 -8.20 23.22
N LEU A 115 -8.28 -6.96 23.70
CA LEU A 115 -7.15 -6.34 24.41
C LEU A 115 -6.94 -6.97 25.80
N CYS A 116 -7.97 -7.62 26.33
CA CYS A 116 -7.91 -8.45 27.52
C CYS A 116 -8.70 -9.72 27.25
N GLU A 117 -8.04 -10.88 27.35
CA GLU A 117 -8.74 -12.16 27.36
C GLU A 117 -9.44 -12.30 28.71
N GLY A 118 -10.78 -12.42 28.73
CA GLY A 118 -11.59 -12.44 29.96
C GLY A 118 -11.34 -13.61 30.93
N LYS A 119 -10.28 -14.40 30.70
CA LYS A 119 -9.83 -15.50 31.57
C LYS A 119 -8.52 -15.18 32.31
N ILE A 120 -7.92 -14.02 32.08
CA ILE A 120 -6.67 -13.63 32.73
C ILE A 120 -6.98 -13.06 34.12
N GLU A 121 -6.61 -13.81 35.15
CA GLU A 121 -6.60 -13.33 36.54
C GLU A 121 -5.39 -12.39 36.73
N LEU A 122 -5.63 -11.21 37.29
CA LEU A 122 -4.57 -10.23 37.55
C LEU A 122 -3.84 -10.61 38.84
N ASP A 123 -2.51 -10.49 38.85
CA ASP A 123 -1.75 -10.71 40.08
C ASP A 123 -2.13 -9.65 41.14
N ASP A 124 -2.15 -10.00 42.43
CA ASP A 124 -2.59 -9.12 43.54
C ASP A 124 -1.95 -7.71 43.52
N HIS A 125 -0.65 -7.63 43.20
CA HIS A 125 0.05 -6.34 43.15
C HIS A 125 -0.38 -5.47 41.96
N VAL A 126 -0.94 -6.06 40.90
CA VAL A 126 -1.55 -5.36 39.76
C VAL A 126 -2.94 -4.84 40.13
N GLU A 127 -3.64 -5.51 41.04
CA GLU A 127 -4.92 -5.01 41.56
C GLU A 127 -4.75 -3.67 42.30
N CYS A 128 -3.62 -3.48 42.98
CA CYS A 128 -3.25 -2.23 43.65
C CYS A 128 -2.90 -1.08 42.69
N LEU A 129 -2.84 -1.32 41.37
CA LEU A 129 -2.64 -0.26 40.38
C LEU A 129 -3.88 0.64 40.35
N ASP A 130 -3.69 1.94 40.60
CA ASP A 130 -4.74 2.96 40.67
C ASP A 130 -4.39 4.23 39.85
N VAL A 131 -5.33 5.18 39.79
CA VAL A 131 -5.14 6.44 39.06
C VAL A 131 -3.96 7.25 39.60
N PHE A 132 -3.71 7.24 40.92
CA PHE A 132 -2.56 7.93 41.51
C PHE A 132 -1.23 7.36 40.99
N SER A 133 -1.15 6.04 40.88
CA SER A 133 -0.01 5.34 40.31
C SER A 133 0.20 5.70 38.84
N VAL A 134 -0.88 5.85 38.06
CA VAL A 134 -0.82 6.31 36.66
C VAL A 134 -0.29 7.74 36.58
N ASN A 135 -0.82 8.66 37.38
CA ASN A 135 -0.40 10.07 37.41
C ASN A 135 1.07 10.22 37.83
N ALA A 136 1.50 9.48 38.85
CA ALA A 136 2.92 9.45 39.24
C ALA A 136 3.83 8.88 38.14
N ALA A 137 3.34 7.94 37.33
CA ALA A 137 4.07 7.41 36.19
C ALA A 137 4.08 8.37 34.99
N SER A 138 3.06 9.21 34.81
CA SER A 138 3.04 10.21 33.72
C SER A 138 4.08 11.30 33.92
N ASP A 139 4.40 11.69 35.15
CA ASP A 139 5.51 12.60 35.45
C ASP A 139 6.86 12.03 34.94
N VAL A 140 7.04 10.72 35.04
CA VAL A 140 8.22 10.03 34.49
C VAL A 140 8.17 10.00 32.95
N GLY A 141 7.00 9.81 32.35
CA GLY A 141 6.82 9.91 30.90
C GLY A 141 7.20 11.30 30.35
N GLU A 142 6.78 12.38 31.01
CA GLU A 142 7.17 13.76 30.67
C GLU A 142 8.67 14.01 30.89
N PHE A 143 9.26 13.40 31.92
CA PHE A 143 10.70 13.45 32.14
C PHE A 143 11.49 12.76 31.01
N GLU A 144 11.06 11.57 30.57
CA GLU A 144 11.67 10.87 29.42
C GLU A 144 11.59 11.70 28.14
N LEU A 145 10.44 12.35 27.89
CA LEU A 145 10.30 13.24 26.76
C LEU A 145 11.30 14.41 26.82
N ARG A 146 11.46 15.06 27.99
CA ARG A 146 12.47 16.13 28.18
C ARG A 146 13.89 15.62 27.98
N LEU A 147 14.21 14.43 28.48
CA LEU A 147 15.53 13.82 28.32
C LEU A 147 15.89 13.60 26.85
N HIS A 148 14.91 13.24 26.02
CA HIS A 148 15.11 13.14 24.58
C HIS A 148 15.40 14.49 23.92
N LYS A 149 14.70 15.56 24.33
CA LYS A 149 14.97 16.92 23.83
C LYS A 149 16.39 17.37 24.15
N GLU A 150 16.83 17.12 25.39
CA GLU A 150 18.20 17.43 25.83
C GLU A 150 19.25 16.60 25.08
N THR A 151 18.97 15.32 24.83
CA THR A 151 19.86 14.45 24.04
C THR A 151 20.01 14.97 22.61
N ALA A 152 18.90 15.32 21.95
CA ALA A 152 18.93 15.90 20.60
C ALA A 152 19.72 17.22 20.55
N LYS A 153 19.54 18.09 21.56
CA LYS A 153 20.30 19.33 21.69
C LYS A 153 21.81 19.07 21.83
N ARG A 154 22.19 18.14 22.72
CA ARG A 154 23.59 17.76 22.94
C ARG A 154 24.26 17.19 21.69
N LEU A 155 23.57 16.31 20.95
CA LEU A 155 24.08 15.76 19.68
C LEU A 155 24.29 16.87 18.65
N LYS A 156 23.34 17.80 18.54
CA LYS A 156 23.45 18.97 17.65
C LYS A 156 24.62 19.88 18.03
N GLU A 157 24.82 20.15 19.33
CA GLU A 157 25.96 20.94 19.85
C GLU A 157 27.32 20.27 19.58
N LYS A 158 27.36 18.94 19.57
CA LYS A 158 28.55 18.15 19.18
C LYS A 158 28.75 18.02 17.67
N GLY A 159 27.85 18.58 16.84
CA GLY A 159 27.88 18.42 15.39
C GLY A 159 27.51 17.03 14.88
N ILE A 160 26.94 16.18 15.74
CA ILE A 160 26.46 14.83 15.37
C ILE A 160 25.05 14.99 14.78
N VAL A 161 25.00 15.19 13.46
CA VAL A 161 23.76 15.41 12.70
C VAL A 161 23.68 14.47 11.51
N VAL A 162 22.47 14.28 10.96
CA VAL A 162 22.31 13.54 9.70
C VAL A 162 22.93 14.36 8.57
N GLN A 163 23.95 13.80 7.93
CA GLN A 163 24.64 14.43 6.81
C GLN A 163 23.73 14.49 5.58
N ALA A 164 23.71 15.65 4.91
CA ALA A 164 23.09 15.78 3.59
C ALA A 164 23.76 14.84 2.57
N ALA A 165 23.02 14.46 1.52
CA ALA A 165 23.52 13.52 0.49
C ALA A 165 24.09 12.22 1.10
N SER A 166 23.36 11.64 2.05
CA SER A 166 23.63 10.32 2.60
C SER A 166 22.40 9.41 2.47
N PRO A 167 22.57 8.08 2.44
CA PRO A 167 21.43 7.15 2.42
C PRO A 167 20.48 7.36 3.61
N ARG A 168 21.01 7.77 4.78
CA ARG A 168 20.20 8.12 5.96
C ARG A 168 19.34 9.36 5.73
N ALA A 169 19.87 10.41 5.11
CA ALA A 169 19.11 11.62 4.80
C ALA A 169 17.98 11.33 3.82
N THR A 170 18.25 10.53 2.79
CA THR A 170 17.24 10.14 1.80
C THR A 170 16.15 9.25 2.43
N HIS A 171 16.51 8.35 3.36
CA HIS A 171 15.53 7.62 4.16
C HIS A 171 14.71 8.53 5.10
N ALA A 172 15.33 9.53 5.72
CA ALA A 172 14.62 10.52 6.55
C ALA A 172 13.63 11.34 5.72
N ARG A 173 14.01 11.73 4.50
CA ARG A 173 13.14 12.40 3.54
C ARG A 173 11.93 11.53 3.18
N PHE A 174 12.15 10.23 2.95
CA PHE A 174 11.07 9.29 2.64
C PHE A 174 10.07 9.15 3.80
N SER A 175 10.54 9.15 5.05
CA SER A 175 9.73 8.90 6.24
C SER A 175 9.46 10.16 7.08
N ASN A 176 9.48 11.35 6.46
CA ASN A 176 9.38 12.61 7.19
C ASN A 176 7.94 12.86 7.70
N PRO A 177 7.73 13.09 9.01
CA PRO A 177 6.40 13.34 9.56
C PRO A 177 5.86 14.73 9.18
N SER A 178 4.55 14.83 9.01
CA SER A 178 3.82 16.10 9.03
C SER A 178 3.96 16.80 10.40
N GLU A 179 3.68 18.10 10.44
CA GLU A 179 3.67 18.86 11.69
C GLU A 179 2.63 18.31 12.68
N GLN A 180 1.46 17.92 12.17
CA GLN A 180 0.40 17.32 12.97
C GLN A 180 0.82 15.96 13.54
N ALA A 181 1.48 15.12 12.72
CA ALA A 181 2.01 13.83 13.18
C ALA A 181 3.08 14.00 14.26
N ARG A 182 3.96 15.01 14.18
CA ARG A 182 4.94 15.31 15.23
C ARG A 182 4.27 15.67 16.55
N ASN A 183 3.23 16.49 16.51
CA ASN A 183 2.49 16.90 17.70
C ASN A 183 1.79 15.70 18.36
N VAL A 184 1.04 14.92 17.59
CA VAL A 184 0.36 13.70 18.09
C VAL A 184 1.37 12.69 18.63
N THR A 185 2.50 12.50 17.96
CA THR A 185 3.59 11.63 18.43
C THR A 185 4.10 12.06 19.79
N THR A 186 4.27 13.37 20.01
CA THR A 186 4.77 13.93 21.27
C THR A 186 3.82 13.64 22.42
N GLU A 187 2.52 13.80 22.21
CA GLU A 187 1.47 13.47 23.19
C GLU A 187 1.40 11.97 23.48
N ALA A 188 1.39 11.14 22.43
CA ALA A 188 1.33 9.69 22.56
C ALA A 188 2.59 9.10 23.24
N PHE A 189 3.75 9.72 23.04
CA PHE A 189 5.01 9.30 23.65
C PHE A 189 4.94 9.30 25.19
N VAL A 190 4.35 10.33 25.79
CA VAL A 190 4.18 10.43 27.24
C VAL A 190 3.30 9.28 27.75
N SER A 191 2.18 9.00 27.07
CA SER A 191 1.27 7.91 27.44
C SER A 191 1.94 6.53 27.32
N VAL A 192 2.69 6.28 26.25
CA VAL A 192 3.43 5.01 26.06
C VAL A 192 4.49 4.83 27.14
N HIS A 193 5.28 5.86 27.46
CA HIS A 193 6.30 5.74 28.50
C HIS A 193 5.70 5.64 29.90
N THR A 194 4.53 6.24 30.14
CA THR A 194 3.74 6.01 31.36
C THR A 194 3.42 4.51 31.51
N ALA A 195 2.92 3.87 30.44
CA ALA A 195 2.63 2.44 30.43
C ALA A 195 3.88 1.57 30.70
N VAL A 196 5.02 1.87 30.06
CA VAL A 196 6.30 1.17 30.30
C VAL A 196 6.71 1.25 31.77
N VAL A 197 6.61 2.43 32.39
CA VAL A 197 6.96 2.65 33.80
C VAL A 197 6.06 1.82 34.72
N LEU A 198 4.75 1.78 34.45
CA LEU A 198 3.80 0.99 35.24
C LEU A 198 4.10 -0.50 35.14
N VAL A 199 4.30 -1.03 33.93
CA VAL A 199 4.66 -2.44 33.72
C VAL A 199 5.90 -2.81 34.51
N LYS A 200 6.94 -1.98 34.46
CA LYS A 200 8.19 -2.21 35.19
C LYS A 200 8.02 -2.11 36.70
N ARG A 201 7.34 -1.07 37.20
CA ARG A 201 7.17 -0.80 38.64
C ARG A 201 6.32 -1.85 39.33
N PHE A 202 5.24 -2.27 38.67
CA PHE A 202 4.32 -3.27 39.18
C PHE A 202 4.63 -4.68 38.67
N LYS A 203 5.73 -4.90 37.93
CA LYS A 203 6.11 -6.22 37.40
C LYS A 203 4.94 -6.94 36.71
N ILE A 204 4.19 -6.19 35.91
CA ILE A 204 3.03 -6.71 35.18
C ILE A 204 3.55 -7.70 34.13
N LYS A 205 3.03 -8.93 34.11
CA LYS A 205 3.42 -9.91 33.09
C LYS A 205 2.96 -9.44 31.72
N THR A 206 3.74 -9.74 30.68
CA THR A 206 3.50 -9.30 29.29
C THR A 206 2.08 -9.63 28.79
N ASP A 207 1.56 -10.80 29.16
CA ASP A 207 0.19 -11.25 28.84
C ASP A 207 -0.90 -10.53 29.65
N GLN A 208 -0.59 -10.02 30.85
CA GLN A 208 -1.51 -9.24 31.69
C GLN A 208 -1.56 -7.75 31.33
N VAL A 209 -0.61 -7.21 30.54
CA VAL A 209 -0.48 -5.77 30.27
C VAL A 209 -1.77 -5.16 29.71
N GLY A 210 -2.39 -5.82 28.73
CA GLY A 210 -3.64 -5.33 28.14
C GLY A 210 -4.78 -5.29 29.16
N CYS A 211 -4.95 -6.33 29.96
CA CYS A 211 -5.96 -6.35 31.03
C CYS A 211 -5.70 -5.30 32.12
N ALA A 212 -4.44 -5.10 32.50
CA ALA A 212 -4.06 -4.21 33.60
C ALA A 212 -4.22 -2.73 33.22
N LEU A 213 -3.74 -2.33 32.03
CA LEU A 213 -3.64 -0.93 31.63
C LEU A 213 -4.94 -0.39 31.01
N HIS A 214 -5.70 -1.20 30.27
CA HIS A 214 -6.94 -0.75 29.60
C HIS A 214 -8.10 -0.41 30.54
N ARG A 215 -7.92 -0.59 31.85
CA ARG A 215 -8.87 -0.15 32.88
C ARG A 215 -8.84 1.38 33.05
N PHE A 216 -7.74 2.03 32.68
CA PHE A 216 -7.54 3.47 32.86
C PHE A 216 -7.85 4.21 31.55
N LYS A 217 -8.84 5.10 31.60
CA LYS A 217 -9.07 6.07 30.53
C LYS A 217 -8.15 7.26 30.74
N LEU A 218 -7.59 7.79 29.66
CA LEU A 218 -6.73 8.98 29.73
C LEU A 218 -7.49 10.19 30.30
N SER A 219 -8.79 10.28 30.04
CA SER A 219 -9.65 11.36 30.55
C SER A 219 -9.87 11.35 32.07
N GLU A 220 -9.45 10.29 32.75
CA GLU A 220 -9.60 10.12 34.20
C GLU A 220 -8.25 10.27 34.92
N THR A 221 -7.20 10.70 34.21
CA THR A 221 -5.82 10.82 34.72
C THR A 221 -5.23 12.18 34.34
N ASP A 222 -4.00 12.46 34.77
CA ASP A 222 -3.25 13.67 34.39
C ASP A 222 -2.84 13.68 32.89
N LEU A 223 -3.28 12.69 32.12
CA LEU A 223 -3.09 12.59 30.67
C LEU A 223 -4.31 13.10 29.87
N ASP A 224 -5.36 13.65 30.51
CA ASP A 224 -6.57 14.16 29.83
C ASP A 224 -6.29 15.28 28.81
N ASP A 225 -5.22 16.05 29.03
CA ASP A 225 -4.77 17.08 28.07
C ASP A 225 -4.10 16.46 26.83
N LYS A 226 -3.61 15.22 26.91
CA LYS A 226 -2.98 14.49 25.80
C LYS A 226 -4.01 13.79 24.94
N CYS A 227 -3.72 13.65 23.64
CA CYS A 227 -4.55 12.87 22.72
C CYS A 227 -5.97 13.44 22.48
N ASN A 228 -6.18 14.72 22.79
CA ASN A 228 -7.45 15.42 22.63
C ASN A 228 -7.96 15.50 21.18
N THR A 229 -7.04 15.46 20.21
CA THR A 229 -7.35 15.49 18.77
C THR A 229 -8.15 14.26 18.29
N VAL A 230 -8.13 13.18 19.06
CA VAL A 230 -8.88 11.94 18.79
C VAL A 230 -10.17 11.90 19.60
N SER A 231 -10.13 12.24 20.89
CA SER A 231 -11.28 12.15 21.80
C SER A 231 -12.35 13.23 21.58
N LYS A 232 -11.99 14.39 21.01
CA LYS A 232 -12.91 15.53 20.78
C LYS A 232 -13.34 15.69 19.32
N ALA A 233 -13.15 14.68 18.49
CA ALA A 233 -13.57 14.74 17.09
C ALA A 233 -15.10 14.86 16.98
N HIS A 234 -15.56 15.82 16.18
CA HIS A 234 -16.98 16.08 15.95
C HIS A 234 -17.24 16.27 14.46
N CYS A 235 -18.38 15.78 13.98
CA CYS A 235 -18.84 16.00 12.61
C CYS A 235 -20.17 16.77 12.59
N SER A 236 -20.27 17.84 11.80
CA SER A 236 -21.54 18.54 11.61
C SER A 236 -22.47 17.75 10.67
N GLU A 237 -23.77 18.00 10.77
CA GLU A 237 -24.77 17.39 9.89
C GLU A 237 -24.51 17.71 8.40
N ASP A 238 -24.12 18.95 8.08
CA ASP A 238 -23.71 19.36 6.73
C ASP A 238 -22.56 18.52 6.18
N LYS A 239 -21.59 18.18 7.05
CA LYS A 239 -20.44 17.35 6.68
C LYS A 239 -20.84 15.90 6.44
N LEU A 240 -21.75 15.35 7.25
CA LEU A 240 -22.26 13.98 7.08
C LEU A 240 -23.13 13.83 5.83
N ASN A 241 -23.92 14.86 5.52
CA ASN A 241 -24.80 14.93 4.35
C ASN A 241 -24.10 15.42 3.07
N SER A 242 -22.82 15.78 3.15
CA SER A 242 -22.01 16.14 1.99
C SER A 242 -21.85 14.94 1.05
N PRO A 243 -21.96 15.13 -0.28
CA PRO A 243 -21.62 14.07 -1.24
C PRO A 243 -20.09 13.85 -1.36
N PHE A 244 -19.30 14.71 -0.73
CA PHE A 244 -17.84 14.75 -0.85
C PHE A 244 -17.15 14.34 0.44
N ARG A 245 -16.06 13.57 0.28
CA ARG A 245 -15.15 13.15 1.35
C ARG A 245 -14.42 14.36 1.94
N MET A 246 -14.20 14.36 3.25
CA MET A 246 -13.19 15.24 3.85
C MET A 246 -11.80 14.90 3.30
N ILE A 247 -10.89 15.88 3.29
CA ILE A 247 -9.50 15.65 2.84
C ILE A 247 -8.74 14.74 3.81
N ASP A 248 -8.99 14.89 5.11
CA ASP A 248 -8.35 14.07 6.15
C ASP A 248 -9.02 12.72 6.38
N GLY A 249 -10.08 12.37 5.63
CA GLY A 249 -10.85 11.13 5.80
C GLY A 249 -11.79 11.12 7.00
N SER A 250 -11.88 12.19 7.80
CA SER A 250 -12.84 12.29 8.90
C SER A 250 -14.29 12.24 8.41
N CYS A 251 -15.22 11.95 9.32
CA CYS A 251 -16.66 11.88 9.02
C CYS A 251 -17.09 10.80 8.02
N ASN A 252 -16.20 9.87 7.64
CA ASN A 252 -16.59 8.74 6.80
C ASN A 252 -17.57 7.84 7.55
N ASN A 253 -17.23 7.44 8.78
CA ASN A 253 -18.11 6.69 9.66
C ASN A 253 -18.99 7.63 10.49
N GLU A 254 -20.31 7.37 10.52
CA GLU A 254 -21.30 8.24 11.16
C GLU A 254 -21.35 8.10 12.69
N ARG A 255 -20.78 7.02 13.23
CA ARG A 255 -20.71 6.76 14.68
C ARG A 255 -19.32 7.03 15.27
N HIS A 256 -18.28 6.86 14.45
CA HIS A 256 -16.89 6.96 14.85
C HIS A 256 -16.11 7.86 13.89
N PHE A 257 -16.19 9.17 14.10
CA PHE A 257 -15.72 10.18 13.13
C PHE A 257 -14.21 10.15 12.81
N VAL A 258 -13.39 9.47 13.62
CA VAL A 258 -11.93 9.32 13.43
C VAL A 258 -11.54 8.03 12.73
N TRP A 259 -12.46 7.10 12.51
CA TRP A 259 -12.16 5.85 11.83
C TRP A 259 -11.78 6.11 10.37
N GLY A 260 -10.54 5.76 10.04
CA GLY A 260 -9.93 5.99 8.74
C GLY A 260 -9.38 7.41 8.50
N ARG A 261 -9.40 8.29 9.50
CA ARG A 261 -8.83 9.64 9.42
C ARG A 261 -7.29 9.61 9.39
N SER A 262 -6.66 10.54 8.68
CA SER A 262 -5.23 10.77 8.77
C SER A 262 -4.79 11.16 10.19
N VAL A 263 -3.51 10.90 10.49
CA VAL A 263 -2.90 11.14 11.80
C VAL A 263 -3.61 10.37 12.92
N THR A 264 -4.01 9.12 12.64
CA THR A 264 -4.59 8.18 13.61
C THR A 264 -3.86 6.84 13.60
N GLN A 265 -4.21 5.95 14.53
CA GLN A 265 -3.50 4.68 14.67
C GLN A 265 -3.81 3.68 13.55
N TYR A 266 -2.83 2.87 13.19
CA TYR A 266 -3.10 1.59 12.54
C TYR A 266 -3.88 0.66 13.46
N HIS A 267 -4.75 -0.16 12.87
CA HIS A 267 -5.45 -1.23 13.56
C HIS A 267 -4.64 -2.53 13.54
N ARG A 268 -5.13 -3.58 14.21
CA ARG A 268 -4.43 -4.87 14.29
C ARG A 268 -5.41 -6.03 14.12
N ILE A 269 -4.95 -7.13 13.54
CA ILE A 269 -5.69 -8.39 13.55
C ILE A 269 -5.29 -9.24 14.78
N LEU A 270 -4.01 -9.22 15.17
CA LEU A 270 -3.54 -9.83 16.41
C LEU A 270 -3.01 -8.78 17.39
N ALA A 271 -3.17 -9.03 18.69
CA ALA A 271 -2.58 -8.17 19.70
C ALA A 271 -1.06 -8.05 19.50
N SER A 272 -0.48 -6.88 19.79
CA SER A 272 0.97 -6.66 19.64
C SER A 272 1.78 -7.67 20.45
N ASP A 273 2.98 -7.99 19.95
CA ASP A 273 3.97 -8.79 20.64
C ASP A 273 5.22 -7.94 20.88
N TYR A 274 5.31 -7.42 22.10
CA TYR A 274 6.42 -6.65 22.64
C TYR A 274 6.98 -7.39 23.85
N ASP A 275 8.29 -7.35 24.05
CA ASP A 275 8.96 -8.01 25.19
C ASP A 275 8.42 -7.52 26.54
N ASP A 276 8.20 -6.21 26.66
CA ASP A 276 7.60 -5.56 27.82
C ASP A 276 6.06 -5.42 27.71
N GLY A 277 5.45 -5.97 26.66
CA GLY A 277 4.02 -5.84 26.37
C GLY A 277 3.57 -4.45 25.92
N VAL A 278 4.48 -3.46 25.81
CA VAL A 278 4.13 -2.06 25.53
C VAL A 278 4.88 -1.51 24.32
N TRP A 279 6.21 -1.61 24.27
CA TRP A 279 7.03 -0.87 23.31
C TRP A 279 8.33 -1.57 22.92
N SER A 280 8.94 -2.36 23.79
CA SER A 280 10.23 -3.02 23.52
C SER A 280 10.09 -4.14 22.49
N PRO A 281 10.91 -4.19 21.42
CA PRO A 281 10.83 -5.25 20.42
C PRO A 281 10.86 -6.66 21.03
N ARG A 282 10.05 -7.58 20.50
CA ARG A 282 9.97 -8.96 20.99
C ARG A 282 11.33 -9.66 21.00
N LYS A 283 11.48 -10.62 21.91
CA LYS A 283 12.64 -11.51 21.99
C LYS A 283 12.40 -12.83 21.26
N ALA A 284 13.49 -13.55 21.01
CA ALA A 284 13.41 -14.94 20.57
C ALA A 284 12.88 -15.83 21.69
N THR A 285 12.36 -17.00 21.32
CA THR A 285 11.78 -18.01 22.22
C THR A 285 12.74 -18.51 23.31
N ASN A 286 14.05 -18.42 23.08
CA ASN A 286 15.08 -18.75 24.08
C ASN A 286 15.42 -17.59 25.05
N GLY A 287 14.71 -16.47 24.97
CA GLY A 287 14.92 -15.28 25.81
C GLY A 287 16.04 -14.35 25.33
N ASN A 288 16.72 -14.65 24.22
CA ASN A 288 17.73 -13.76 23.62
C ASN A 288 17.09 -12.77 22.65
N THR A 289 17.87 -11.80 22.16
CA THR A 289 17.46 -10.96 21.04
C THR A 289 17.23 -11.82 19.78
N LEU A 290 16.29 -11.39 18.94
CA LEU A 290 16.15 -11.97 17.62
C LEU A 290 17.42 -11.76 16.78
N PRO A 291 17.69 -12.62 15.79
CA PRO A 291 18.82 -12.44 14.88
C PRO A 291 18.80 -11.06 14.22
N SER A 292 19.97 -10.49 13.97
CA SER A 292 20.08 -9.20 13.26
C SER A 292 19.24 -9.24 11.97
N ALA A 293 18.46 -8.19 11.73
CA ALA A 293 17.67 -8.06 10.51
C ALA A 293 18.56 -8.09 9.25
N ARG A 294 19.79 -7.58 9.32
CA ARG A 294 20.76 -7.68 8.21
C ARG A 294 21.26 -9.11 8.02
N LEU A 295 21.52 -9.85 9.11
CA LEU A 295 21.90 -11.26 9.02
C LEU A 295 20.81 -12.09 8.34
N VAL A 296 19.54 -11.87 8.72
CA VAL A 296 18.38 -12.52 8.08
C VAL A 296 18.30 -12.15 6.60
N SER A 297 18.48 -10.88 6.25
CA SER A 297 18.48 -10.40 4.85
C SER A 297 19.50 -11.13 3.99
N VAL A 298 20.78 -11.15 4.39
CA VAL A 298 21.85 -11.77 3.57
C VAL A 298 21.78 -13.29 3.52
N ALA A 299 21.24 -13.93 4.55
CA ALA A 299 21.12 -15.38 4.62
C ALA A 299 19.94 -15.90 3.79
N LEU A 300 18.81 -15.19 3.78
CA LEU A 300 17.59 -15.63 3.09
C LEU A 300 17.47 -15.07 1.68
N MET A 301 17.79 -13.79 1.50
CA MET A 301 17.46 -13.03 0.30
C MET A 301 18.69 -12.91 -0.60
N HIS A 302 18.52 -13.31 -1.87
CA HIS A 302 19.56 -13.21 -2.88
C HIS A 302 19.05 -12.46 -4.10
N ASP A 303 19.97 -11.85 -4.84
CA ASP A 303 19.64 -11.27 -6.14
C ASP A 303 19.62 -12.37 -7.20
N VAL A 304 18.42 -12.75 -7.61
CA VAL A 304 18.18 -13.67 -8.71
C VAL A 304 17.17 -13.03 -9.63
N ASP A 305 17.57 -12.76 -10.88
CA ASP A 305 16.69 -12.21 -11.90
C ASP A 305 15.66 -13.29 -12.33
N GLN A 306 14.41 -13.11 -11.89
CA GLN A 306 13.26 -13.99 -12.15
C GLN A 306 12.06 -13.19 -12.68
N PRO A 307 12.14 -12.66 -13.92
CA PRO A 307 11.04 -11.89 -14.49
C PRO A 307 9.73 -12.69 -14.52
N SER A 308 8.63 -12.03 -14.23
CA SER A 308 7.29 -12.57 -14.36
C SER A 308 6.96 -12.81 -15.83
N GLU A 309 6.36 -13.96 -16.12
CA GLU A 309 5.90 -14.32 -17.46
C GLU A 309 4.51 -13.76 -17.78
N SER A 310 3.86 -13.09 -16.81
CA SER A 310 2.45 -12.69 -16.94
C SER A 310 2.16 -11.27 -16.51
N THR A 311 2.99 -10.64 -15.66
CA THR A 311 2.78 -9.27 -15.19
C THR A 311 3.84 -8.31 -15.68
N THR A 312 3.40 -7.09 -16.01
CA THR A 312 4.27 -5.97 -16.32
C THR A 312 4.67 -5.22 -15.05
N ILE A 313 5.59 -4.26 -15.17
CA ILE A 313 5.94 -3.37 -14.05
C ILE A 313 4.72 -2.58 -13.56
N TRP A 314 3.73 -2.24 -14.40
CA TRP A 314 2.52 -1.57 -13.93
C TRP A 314 1.86 -2.30 -12.75
N PHE A 315 1.90 -3.63 -12.69
CA PHE A 315 1.32 -4.37 -11.56
C PHE A 315 2.03 -4.08 -10.23
N MET A 316 3.38 -4.10 -10.24
CA MET A 316 4.20 -3.72 -9.10
C MET A 316 4.01 -2.23 -8.75
N GLN A 317 4.09 -1.35 -9.77
CA GLN A 317 4.03 0.10 -9.57
C GLN A 317 2.67 0.55 -9.05
N TYR A 318 1.59 -0.04 -9.52
CA TYR A 318 0.25 0.27 -9.02
C TYR A 318 0.06 -0.25 -7.59
N GLY A 319 0.68 -1.36 -7.22
CA GLY A 319 0.76 -1.79 -5.81
C GLY A 319 1.42 -0.73 -4.92
N GLN A 320 2.56 -0.17 -5.36
CA GLN A 320 3.21 0.93 -4.65
C GLN A 320 2.36 2.22 -4.62
N PHE A 321 1.65 2.51 -5.72
CA PHE A 321 0.72 3.65 -5.81
C PHE A 321 -0.40 3.53 -4.77
N LEU A 322 -1.00 2.34 -4.64
CA LEU A 322 -2.02 2.06 -3.63
C LEU A 322 -1.46 2.08 -2.20
N ASP A 323 -0.23 1.59 -2.00
CA ASP A 323 0.43 1.68 -0.68
C ASP A 323 0.55 3.13 -0.25
N HIS A 324 1.03 3.99 -1.14
CA HIS A 324 1.17 5.42 -0.86
C HIS A 324 -0.17 6.17 -0.74
N ASP A 325 -1.29 5.59 -1.17
CA ASP A 325 -2.64 6.11 -0.92
C ASP A 325 -3.14 5.77 0.49
N LEU A 326 -2.74 4.62 1.01
CA LEU A 326 -3.26 4.06 2.27
C LEU A 326 -2.35 4.30 3.47
N VAL A 327 -1.06 4.46 3.22
CA VAL A 327 -0.01 4.29 4.22
C VAL A 327 0.98 5.43 4.15
N SER A 328 1.19 6.09 5.27
CA SER A 328 2.39 6.85 5.58
C SER A 328 2.79 6.57 7.03
N THR A 329 3.82 5.74 7.23
CA THR A 329 4.37 5.45 8.57
C THR A 329 5.65 6.28 8.78
N PRO A 330 5.55 7.53 9.28
CA PRO A 330 6.73 8.35 9.45
C PRO A 330 7.62 7.85 10.58
N GLU A 331 8.89 8.24 10.54
CA GLU A 331 9.82 8.12 11.65
C GLU A 331 9.60 9.25 12.65
N MET A 332 9.87 9.01 13.94
CA MET A 332 9.95 10.11 14.89
C MET A 332 11.08 11.09 14.53
N SER A 333 10.85 12.37 14.77
CA SER A 333 11.86 13.42 14.56
C SER A 333 12.28 14.10 15.88
N ASN A 334 13.26 14.98 15.78
CA ASN A 334 13.50 16.02 16.78
C ASN A 334 12.34 17.04 16.80
N GLU A 335 12.26 17.85 17.84
CA GLU A 335 11.22 18.89 17.98
C GLU A 335 11.24 19.93 16.86
N ASP A 336 12.44 20.29 16.39
CA ASP A 336 12.62 21.22 15.27
C ASP A 336 12.35 20.56 13.90
N GLY A 337 11.84 19.33 13.89
CA GLY A 337 11.55 18.55 12.68
C GLY A 337 12.78 17.93 12.04
N THR A 338 13.98 18.12 12.60
CA THR A 338 15.20 17.53 12.03
C THR A 338 15.28 16.02 12.29
N PRO A 339 15.92 15.25 11.39
CA PRO A 339 16.05 13.80 11.55
C PRO A 339 16.94 13.39 12.73
N ILE A 340 16.59 12.27 13.37
CA ILE A 340 17.39 11.66 14.44
C ILE A 340 18.55 10.84 13.87
N VAL A 341 19.70 10.92 14.55
CA VAL A 341 20.91 10.13 14.26
C VAL A 341 20.94 8.89 15.14
N CYS A 342 21.03 7.71 14.53
CA CYS A 342 21.09 6.41 15.25
C CYS A 342 22.38 5.62 15.02
N CYS A 343 23.14 5.98 13.98
CA CYS A 343 24.47 5.46 13.72
C CYS A 343 25.38 6.67 13.49
N SER A 344 26.66 6.54 13.84
CA SER A 344 27.67 7.53 13.50
C SER A 344 27.83 7.65 11.97
N GLU A 345 28.50 8.72 11.53
CA GLU A 345 28.74 8.94 10.09
C GLU A 345 29.54 7.80 9.44
N ASP A 346 30.53 7.25 10.15
CA ASP A 346 31.30 6.08 9.71
C ASP A 346 30.49 4.77 9.80
N GLY A 347 29.24 4.81 10.27
CA GLY A 347 28.30 3.69 10.22
C GLY A 347 28.52 2.69 11.33
N LYS A 348 28.92 3.18 12.50
CA LYS A 348 29.03 2.42 13.75
C LYS A 348 27.90 2.82 14.69
N GLN A 349 27.74 2.05 15.77
CA GLN A 349 26.86 2.42 16.86
C GLN A 349 27.40 3.69 17.54
N LEU A 350 26.51 4.55 18.02
CA LEU A 350 26.88 5.70 18.83
C LEU A 350 27.34 5.22 20.23
N ASP A 351 28.30 5.92 20.84
CA ASP A 351 28.83 5.57 22.16
C ASP A 351 27.75 5.65 23.26
N GLU A 352 27.89 4.83 24.32
CA GLU A 352 26.92 4.75 25.42
C GLU A 352 26.71 6.12 26.13
N GLU A 353 27.77 6.94 26.24
CA GLU A 353 27.69 8.29 26.82
C GLU A 353 26.85 9.25 25.97
N ASP A 354 26.88 9.07 24.65
CA ASP A 354 26.06 9.84 23.70
C ASP A 354 24.59 9.38 23.68
N ARG A 355 24.30 8.28 24.41
CA ARG A 355 23.00 7.62 24.60
C ARG A 355 22.31 7.42 23.26
N SER A 356 22.28 6.16 22.77
CA SER A 356 21.38 5.79 21.67
C SER A 356 20.01 6.41 21.99
N HIS A 357 19.61 7.41 21.20
CA HIS A 357 18.39 8.16 21.45
C HIS A 357 17.29 7.11 21.67
N GLY A 358 16.49 7.16 22.74
CA GLY A 358 15.46 6.13 23.01
C GLY A 358 14.34 5.99 21.95
N LYS A 359 14.49 6.72 20.84
CA LYS A 359 13.69 6.63 19.61
C LYS A 359 14.43 5.87 18.49
N CYS A 360 15.67 5.44 18.70
CA CYS A 360 16.48 4.68 17.77
C CYS A 360 16.26 3.18 17.95
N LEU A 361 16.29 2.45 16.84
CA LEU A 361 16.30 0.99 16.82
C LEU A 361 17.26 0.52 15.71
N PRO A 362 18.57 0.81 15.84
CA PRO A 362 19.53 0.54 14.78
C PRO A 362 19.67 -0.95 14.50
N ILE A 363 20.00 -1.29 13.26
CA ILE A 363 20.23 -2.67 12.83
C ILE A 363 21.73 -2.94 12.90
N GLU A 364 22.11 -3.93 13.69
CA GLU A 364 23.49 -4.40 13.77
C GLU A 364 23.91 -5.08 12.46
N VAL A 365 25.05 -4.68 11.90
CA VAL A 365 25.65 -5.35 10.74
C VAL A 365 26.76 -6.27 11.24
N PRO A 366 26.71 -7.59 10.97
CA PRO A 366 27.75 -8.52 11.38
C PRO A 366 29.13 -8.15 10.85
N LYS A 367 30.18 -8.41 11.63
CA LYS A 367 31.58 -8.10 11.21
C LYS A 367 32.02 -8.83 9.94
N ASN A 368 31.44 -10.00 9.69
CA ASN A 368 31.67 -10.83 8.50
C ASN A 368 30.60 -10.60 7.40
N ASP A 369 29.84 -9.50 7.44
CA ASP A 369 28.89 -9.16 6.38
C ASP A 369 29.58 -9.14 5.01
N PRO A 370 29.01 -9.78 3.97
CA PRO A 370 29.68 -9.93 2.68
C PRO A 370 29.84 -8.61 1.88
N PHE A 371 29.09 -7.57 2.22
CA PHE A 371 29.06 -6.31 1.50
C PHE A 371 29.52 -5.14 2.37
N PHE A 372 28.82 -4.88 3.48
CA PHE A 372 29.03 -3.70 4.32
C PHE A 372 30.36 -3.72 5.08
N SER A 373 30.96 -4.89 5.31
CA SER A 373 32.29 -5.00 5.91
C SER A 373 33.39 -4.36 5.06
N LYS A 374 33.24 -4.35 3.73
CA LYS A 374 34.16 -3.68 2.78
C LYS A 374 34.20 -2.16 2.97
N PHE A 375 33.15 -1.61 3.58
CA PHE A 375 33.00 -0.19 3.89
C PHE A 375 33.17 0.10 5.40
N GLY A 376 33.56 -0.91 6.20
CA GLY A 376 33.77 -0.77 7.64
C GLY A 376 32.49 -0.49 8.45
N ARG A 377 31.30 -0.80 7.90
CA ARG A 377 30.00 -0.48 8.50
C ARG A 377 29.55 -1.59 9.44
N THR A 378 29.10 -1.23 10.64
CA THR A 378 28.52 -2.15 11.65
C THR A 378 27.11 -1.76 12.09
N CYS A 379 26.53 -0.71 11.51
CA CYS A 379 25.24 -0.14 11.89
C CYS A 379 24.48 0.37 10.66
N ILE A 380 23.23 -0.06 10.49
CA ILE A 380 22.26 0.54 9.56
C ILE A 380 21.24 1.32 10.41
N PRO A 381 21.05 2.64 10.16
CA PRO A 381 20.23 3.47 11.02
C PRO A 381 18.74 3.23 10.75
N LEU A 382 17.97 3.04 11.83
CA LEU A 382 16.51 3.07 11.81
C LEU A 382 16.01 3.83 13.03
N VAL A 383 15.11 4.78 12.79
CA VAL A 383 14.38 5.48 13.84
C VAL A 383 13.01 4.80 13.96
N ARG A 384 12.54 4.64 15.19
CA ARG A 384 11.24 4.04 15.50
C ARG A 384 10.10 4.87 14.90
N ALA A 385 9.02 4.19 14.56
CA ALA A 385 7.85 4.78 13.93
C ALA A 385 7.20 5.81 14.86
N SER A 386 6.60 6.85 14.27
CA SER A 386 5.76 7.79 14.99
C SER A 386 4.62 7.09 15.72
N LEU A 387 4.31 7.63 16.90
CA LEU A 387 3.28 7.11 17.79
C LEU A 387 1.96 7.81 17.51
N ALA A 388 0.88 7.04 17.53
CA ALA A 388 -0.47 7.56 17.52
C ALA A 388 -1.08 7.47 18.92
N CYS A 389 -1.98 8.40 19.18
CA CYS A 389 -2.94 8.27 20.26
C CYS A 389 -3.91 7.12 19.96
N ARG A 390 -4.17 6.30 20.97
CA ARG A 390 -5.12 5.18 20.82
C ARG A 390 -6.54 5.71 20.64
N THR A 391 -7.27 5.17 19.68
CA THR A 391 -8.64 5.62 19.38
C THR A 391 -9.67 5.22 20.43
N ASP A 392 -9.32 4.32 21.35
CA ASP A 392 -10.14 3.95 22.51
C ASP A 392 -9.95 4.88 23.72
N GLY A 393 -9.01 5.83 23.66
CA GLY A 393 -8.74 6.79 24.74
C GLY A 393 -8.24 6.14 26.04
N LYS A 394 -7.65 4.95 25.96
CA LYS A 394 -7.16 4.18 27.12
C LYS A 394 -5.65 4.05 27.14
N LEU A 395 -5.09 3.83 28.32
CA LEU A 395 -3.67 3.49 28.48
C LEU A 395 -3.40 2.06 27.99
N GLY A 396 -2.23 1.81 27.39
CA GLY A 396 -1.87 0.48 26.90
C GLY A 396 -0.59 0.46 26.07
N HIS A 397 -0.48 -0.58 25.24
CA HIS A 397 0.65 -0.73 24.31
C HIS A 397 0.72 0.40 23.27
N ALA A 398 1.90 0.58 22.71
CA ALA A 398 2.16 1.57 21.69
C ALA A 398 1.39 1.31 20.39
N ALA A 399 0.73 2.36 19.91
CA ALA A 399 0.06 2.39 18.63
C ALA A 399 0.88 3.23 17.64
N GLN A 400 1.07 2.73 16.42
CA GLN A 400 1.80 3.43 15.38
C GLN A 400 0.88 4.26 14.51
N LEU A 401 1.40 5.40 14.07
CA LEU A 401 0.65 6.43 13.37
C LEU A 401 0.66 6.23 11.85
N ASN A 402 -0.52 6.40 11.25
CA ASN A 402 -0.67 6.65 9.83
C ASN A 402 -0.82 8.16 9.62
N ASP A 403 0.14 8.79 8.92
CA ASP A 403 0.07 10.21 8.54
C ASP A 403 -0.78 10.44 7.29
N ASN A 404 -1.30 9.36 6.70
CA ASN A 404 -2.19 9.37 5.55
C ASN A 404 -3.63 9.00 5.93
N THR A 405 -4.61 9.31 5.08
CA THR A 405 -5.94 8.68 5.19
C THR A 405 -5.81 7.16 5.06
N HIS A 406 -6.73 6.41 5.66
CA HIS A 406 -6.73 4.95 5.54
C HIS A 406 -7.57 4.46 4.35
N PHE A 407 -8.11 5.35 3.52
CA PHE A 407 -9.03 5.01 2.44
C PHE A 407 -8.31 4.98 1.09
N LEU A 408 -8.90 4.27 0.12
CA LEU A 408 -8.54 4.43 -1.28
C LEU A 408 -9.21 5.70 -1.83
N ASP A 409 -8.63 6.86 -1.54
CA ASP A 409 -9.21 8.18 -1.85
C ASP A 409 -8.24 9.15 -2.54
N LEU A 410 -7.15 8.62 -3.09
CA LEU A 410 -6.13 9.36 -3.81
C LEU A 410 -5.50 10.50 -2.99
N SER A 411 -5.33 10.28 -1.69
CA SER A 411 -4.58 11.15 -0.78
C SER A 411 -3.16 11.44 -1.29
N LEU A 412 -2.53 10.51 -2.02
CA LEU A 412 -1.24 10.76 -2.67
C LEU A 412 -1.30 11.84 -3.78
N VAL A 413 -2.48 12.09 -4.36
CA VAL A 413 -2.72 13.16 -5.34
C VAL A 413 -3.18 14.44 -4.63
N TYR A 414 -4.09 14.31 -3.66
CA TYR A 414 -4.82 15.44 -3.08
C TYR A 414 -4.27 15.95 -1.73
N GLY A 415 -3.42 15.18 -1.06
CA GLY A 415 -2.99 15.40 0.31
C GLY A 415 -3.97 14.78 1.33
N SER A 416 -3.50 14.71 2.57
CA SER A 416 -4.25 14.17 3.73
C SER A 416 -4.65 15.23 4.75
N ASP A 417 -4.48 16.51 4.40
CA ASP A 417 -4.91 17.67 5.18
C ASP A 417 -5.29 18.85 4.26
N ASP A 418 -6.18 19.72 4.74
CA ASP A 418 -6.71 20.85 3.95
C ASP A 418 -5.63 21.86 3.52
N LYS A 419 -4.56 22.02 4.30
CA LYS A 419 -3.45 22.93 3.96
C LYS A 419 -2.70 22.37 2.74
N LYS A 420 -2.32 21.09 2.75
CA LYS A 420 -1.66 20.43 1.62
C LYS A 420 -2.55 20.45 0.38
N ALA A 421 -3.83 20.10 0.51
CA ALA A 421 -4.78 20.14 -0.60
C ALA A 421 -4.91 21.55 -1.20
N GLY A 422 -5.01 22.57 -0.35
CA GLY A 422 -5.08 23.96 -0.77
C GLY A 422 -3.81 24.46 -1.49
N GLU A 423 -2.63 23.97 -1.11
CA GLU A 423 -1.36 24.31 -1.76
C GLU A 423 -1.24 23.73 -3.17
N LEU A 424 -1.85 22.58 -3.43
CA LEU A 424 -1.78 21.85 -4.71
C LEU A 424 -2.78 22.37 -5.75
N ARG A 425 -3.79 23.13 -5.34
CA ARG A 425 -4.85 23.65 -6.23
C ARG A 425 -4.47 24.97 -6.87
N THR A 426 -4.88 25.18 -8.12
CA THR A 426 -4.83 26.51 -8.78
C THR A 426 -5.86 27.47 -8.18
N ARG A 427 -6.96 26.92 -7.64
CA ARG A 427 -8.18 27.64 -7.26
C ARG A 427 -8.87 28.33 -8.45
N GLU A 428 -8.62 27.79 -9.64
CA GLU A 428 -9.30 28.17 -10.86
C GLU A 428 -9.76 26.91 -11.60
N LYS A 429 -11.07 26.87 -11.96
CA LYS A 429 -11.70 25.79 -12.74
C LYS A 429 -11.57 24.39 -12.12
N GLY A 430 -11.30 24.32 -10.82
CA GLY A 430 -11.11 23.08 -10.09
C GLY A 430 -9.80 22.36 -10.41
N GLU A 431 -8.81 23.02 -11.03
CA GLU A 431 -7.56 22.37 -11.45
C GLU A 431 -6.50 22.28 -10.34
N LEU A 432 -5.61 21.29 -10.48
CA LEU A 432 -4.36 21.17 -9.75
C LEU A 432 -3.23 21.90 -10.46
N LYS A 433 -2.30 22.46 -9.68
CA LYS A 433 -1.07 23.10 -10.17
C LYS A 433 -0.19 22.09 -10.88
N VAL A 434 0.55 22.57 -11.86
CA VAL A 434 1.47 21.80 -12.70
C VAL A 434 2.76 22.55 -12.94
N THR A 435 3.83 21.82 -13.26
CA THR A 435 4.96 22.40 -13.98
C THR A 435 4.61 22.42 -15.47
N ALA A 436 4.16 23.57 -15.96
CA ALA A 436 3.84 23.73 -17.38
C ALA A 436 5.09 23.57 -18.25
N ARG A 437 5.03 22.71 -19.25
CA ARG A 437 6.07 22.54 -20.27
C ARG A 437 5.57 23.05 -21.62
N HIS A 438 6.46 23.63 -22.42
CA HIS A 438 6.12 24.04 -23.78
C HIS A 438 5.53 22.85 -24.54
N GLY A 439 4.30 22.98 -25.05
CA GLY A 439 3.61 21.89 -25.76
C GLY A 439 2.16 21.62 -25.36
N GLY A 440 1.63 22.30 -24.33
CA GLY A 440 0.24 22.15 -23.88
C GLY A 440 0.07 21.18 -22.69
N PRO A 441 -1.16 20.98 -22.20
CA PRO A 441 -1.39 20.29 -20.92
C PRO A 441 -0.99 18.80 -20.91
N GLU A 442 -0.88 18.17 -22.06
CA GLU A 442 -0.35 16.81 -22.24
C GLU A 442 1.15 16.67 -21.94
N PHE A 443 1.84 17.77 -21.60
CA PHE A 443 3.23 17.77 -21.13
C PHE A 443 3.39 18.24 -19.68
N ASP A 444 2.28 18.51 -19.01
CA ASP A 444 2.28 18.95 -17.61
C ASP A 444 2.97 17.91 -16.72
N LEU A 445 3.90 18.35 -15.89
CA LEU A 445 4.47 17.52 -14.83
C LEU A 445 3.85 17.94 -13.49
N LEU A 446 4.11 17.16 -12.44
CA LEU A 446 3.78 17.56 -11.08
C LEU A 446 4.37 18.96 -10.77
N PRO A 447 3.71 19.77 -9.92
CA PRO A 447 4.22 21.09 -9.57
C PRO A 447 5.59 20.97 -8.89
N PRO A 448 6.47 21.97 -9.02
CA PRO A 448 7.78 21.93 -8.40
C PRO A 448 7.65 22.15 -6.90
N LEU A 449 8.53 21.55 -6.11
CA LEU A 449 8.64 21.86 -4.69
C LEU A 449 9.16 23.30 -4.50
N ASP A 450 8.46 24.08 -3.67
CA ASP A 450 8.86 25.44 -3.31
C ASP A 450 10.12 25.40 -2.41
N GLY A 451 11.16 26.19 -2.74
CA GLY A 451 12.38 26.31 -1.92
C GLY A 451 13.44 25.23 -2.16
N THR A 452 14.27 24.95 -1.14
CA THR A 452 15.25 23.85 -1.20
C THR A 452 14.58 22.52 -0.89
N SER A 453 15.03 21.47 -1.58
CA SER A 453 14.63 20.09 -1.29
C SER A 453 14.80 19.77 0.21
N PRO A 454 13.95 18.91 0.81
CA PRO A 454 14.10 18.51 2.20
C PRO A 454 15.54 18.02 2.46
N LEU A 455 16.14 18.52 3.55
CA LEU A 455 17.53 18.22 3.92
C LEU A 455 18.58 18.66 2.88
N ASN A 456 18.23 19.60 1.99
CA ASN A 456 19.06 20.09 0.89
C ASN A 456 19.55 18.98 -0.06
N ALA A 457 18.80 17.88 -0.18
CA ALA A 457 19.17 16.76 -1.04
C ALA A 457 18.95 17.09 -2.53
N PRO A 458 19.89 16.79 -3.44
CA PRO A 458 19.73 17.12 -4.85
C PRO A 458 18.60 16.30 -5.49
N CYS A 459 17.81 16.96 -6.36
CA CYS A 459 16.77 16.35 -7.21
C CYS A 459 17.30 16.01 -8.63
N THR A 460 18.55 16.33 -8.88
CA THR A 460 19.25 16.15 -10.15
C THR A 460 20.28 15.03 -10.03
N LEU A 461 20.58 14.40 -11.15
CA LEU A 461 21.71 13.50 -11.27
C LEU A 461 23.01 14.32 -11.23
N PRO A 462 24.05 13.81 -10.55
CA PRO A 462 25.36 14.44 -10.58
C PRO A 462 26.02 14.29 -11.96
N LYS A 463 26.99 15.15 -12.27
CA LYS A 463 27.64 15.21 -13.60
C LYS A 463 28.31 13.90 -13.99
N GLU A 464 28.85 13.20 -13.02
CA GLU A 464 29.54 11.91 -13.19
C GLU A 464 28.57 10.82 -13.66
N VAL A 465 27.28 10.96 -13.37
CA VAL A 465 26.22 10.03 -13.78
C VAL A 465 25.54 10.48 -15.06
N SER A 466 25.20 11.78 -15.18
CA SER A 466 24.41 12.30 -16.31
C SER A 466 25.26 12.76 -17.51
N GLY A 467 26.56 12.98 -17.31
CA GLY A 467 27.48 13.57 -18.30
C GLY A 467 27.33 15.09 -18.47
N ILE A 468 26.39 15.73 -17.77
CA ILE A 468 26.10 17.17 -17.88
C ILE A 468 26.04 17.82 -16.51
N ASP A 469 26.25 19.14 -16.46
CA ASP A 469 26.06 19.87 -15.21
C ASP A 469 24.58 19.80 -14.76
N PRO A 470 24.29 19.60 -13.46
CA PRO A 470 22.94 19.54 -12.93
C PRO A 470 22.05 20.70 -13.42
N PRO A 471 20.97 20.44 -14.17
CA PRO A 471 20.14 21.50 -14.72
C PRO A 471 19.43 22.30 -13.62
N SER A 472 19.47 23.63 -13.71
CA SER A 472 18.91 24.52 -12.67
C SER A 472 17.37 24.56 -12.65
N ASP A 473 16.73 24.22 -13.78
CA ASP A 473 15.28 24.16 -13.93
C ASP A 473 14.67 22.86 -13.38
N VAL A 474 15.48 21.83 -13.11
CA VAL A 474 15.03 20.58 -12.51
C VAL A 474 14.83 20.76 -11.00
N LYS A 475 13.60 20.49 -10.55
CA LYS A 475 13.19 20.52 -9.14
C LYS A 475 12.58 19.17 -8.77
N CYS A 476 12.56 18.87 -7.47
CA CYS A 476 11.75 17.77 -6.95
C CYS A 476 10.27 18.09 -7.17
N PHE A 477 9.44 17.06 -7.31
CA PHE A 477 8.02 17.24 -7.45
C PHE A 477 7.34 17.45 -6.09
N LYS A 478 6.26 18.23 -6.11
CA LYS A 478 5.32 18.43 -5.02
C LYS A 478 4.03 17.69 -5.36
N ALA A 479 3.56 16.85 -4.45
CA ALA A 479 2.32 16.10 -4.60
C ALA A 479 1.59 16.01 -3.25
N GLY A 480 0.46 15.28 -3.20
CA GLY A 480 -0.24 14.96 -1.97
C GLY A 480 0.61 14.11 -1.02
N ASP A 481 1.39 13.18 -1.59
CA ASP A 481 2.36 12.36 -0.89
C ASP A 481 3.82 12.82 -1.14
N GLY A 482 4.63 12.86 -0.08
CA GLY A 482 6.02 13.34 -0.13
C GLY A 482 7.01 12.39 -0.82
N ARG A 483 6.57 11.17 -1.19
CA ARG A 483 7.41 10.13 -1.77
C ARG A 483 7.18 9.99 -3.28
N SER A 484 6.58 10.99 -3.93
CA SER A 484 6.32 11.04 -5.38
C SER A 484 7.55 10.77 -6.24
N ASP A 485 8.72 11.22 -5.79
CA ASP A 485 9.98 11.09 -6.53
C ASP A 485 10.77 9.82 -6.15
N VAL A 486 10.26 8.95 -5.26
CA VAL A 486 11.07 7.85 -4.70
C VAL A 486 11.69 7.00 -5.80
N THR A 487 10.96 6.72 -6.88
CA THR A 487 11.49 6.08 -8.09
C THR A 487 10.97 6.81 -9.32
N PRO A 488 11.62 6.66 -10.49
CA PRO A 488 11.08 7.23 -11.72
C PRO A 488 9.67 6.74 -12.06
N ASN A 489 9.40 5.47 -11.78
CA ASN A 489 8.10 4.85 -12.05
C ASN A 489 7.00 5.42 -11.13
N MET A 490 7.30 5.72 -9.87
CA MET A 490 6.36 6.39 -8.95
C MET A 490 6.00 7.79 -9.46
N ALA A 491 7.00 8.60 -9.85
CA ALA A 491 6.78 9.93 -10.40
C ALA A 491 5.90 9.87 -11.66
N THR A 492 6.19 8.94 -12.57
CA THR A 492 5.37 8.70 -13.77
C THR A 492 3.90 8.39 -13.42
N SER A 493 3.68 7.50 -12.44
CA SER A 493 2.32 7.12 -12.03
C SER A 493 1.55 8.28 -11.36
N GLN A 494 2.20 9.12 -10.56
CA GLN A 494 1.52 10.28 -9.98
C GLN A 494 1.22 11.38 -11.01
N ILE A 495 2.12 11.61 -11.97
CA ILE A 495 1.90 12.57 -13.06
C ILE A 495 0.63 12.20 -13.86
N ILE A 496 0.42 10.92 -14.19
CA ILE A 496 -0.73 10.54 -15.02
C ILE A 496 -2.07 10.73 -14.30
N PHE A 497 -2.12 10.50 -12.98
CA PHE A 497 -3.33 10.74 -12.19
C PHE A 497 -3.61 12.23 -11.95
N LEU A 498 -2.57 13.06 -11.78
CA LEU A 498 -2.74 14.51 -11.77
C LEU A 498 -3.35 15.00 -13.10
N ARG A 499 -2.82 14.51 -14.23
CA ARG A 499 -3.31 14.89 -15.55
C ARG A 499 -4.77 14.50 -15.75
N GLU A 500 -5.16 13.30 -15.30
CA GLU A 500 -6.55 12.85 -15.38
C GLU A 500 -7.48 13.78 -14.59
N HIS A 501 -7.07 14.23 -13.40
CA HIS A 501 -7.84 15.24 -12.66
C HIS A 501 -8.04 16.51 -13.49
N ASN A 502 -6.96 17.12 -14.02
CA ASN A 502 -7.09 18.36 -14.79
C ASN A 502 -7.90 18.16 -16.10
N ARG A 503 -7.80 16.99 -16.74
CA ARG A 503 -8.59 16.65 -17.93
C ARG A 503 -10.09 16.57 -17.59
N LEU A 504 -10.43 15.87 -16.50
CA LEU A 504 -11.80 15.76 -16.00
C LEU A 504 -12.37 17.13 -15.60
N ALA A 505 -11.61 17.93 -14.83
CA ALA A 505 -12.02 19.26 -14.40
C ALA A 505 -12.36 20.19 -15.58
N ARG A 506 -11.50 20.23 -16.60
CA ARG A 506 -11.75 21.01 -17.83
C ARG A 506 -12.99 20.54 -18.59
N SER A 507 -13.19 19.23 -18.67
CA SER A 507 -14.35 18.65 -19.36
C SER A 507 -15.65 18.96 -18.62
N LEU A 508 -15.66 18.85 -17.29
CA LEU A 508 -16.79 19.21 -16.44
C LEU A 508 -17.09 20.71 -16.47
N ALA A 509 -16.07 21.57 -16.50
CA ALA A 509 -16.24 23.02 -16.63
C ALA A 509 -16.91 23.41 -17.96
N GLN A 510 -16.64 22.68 -19.04
CA GLN A 510 -17.30 22.86 -20.33
C GLN A 510 -18.76 22.38 -20.31
N LEU A 511 -19.03 21.22 -19.68
CA LEU A 511 -20.37 20.66 -19.56
C LEU A 511 -21.28 21.46 -18.62
N ASN A 512 -20.69 22.03 -17.56
CA ASN A 512 -21.37 22.75 -16.50
C ASN A 512 -20.79 24.15 -16.28
N PRO A 513 -21.03 25.13 -17.18
CA PRO A 513 -20.45 26.47 -17.08
C PRO A 513 -20.85 27.28 -15.83
N SER A 514 -21.86 26.82 -15.09
CA SER A 514 -22.32 27.46 -13.84
C SER A 514 -21.64 26.94 -12.58
N TRP A 515 -20.86 25.86 -12.66
CA TRP A 515 -20.12 25.35 -11.50
C TRP A 515 -18.93 26.26 -11.17
N ASP A 516 -18.72 26.49 -9.87
CA ASP A 516 -17.57 27.22 -9.37
C ASP A 516 -16.33 26.31 -9.22
N ASP A 517 -15.21 26.90 -8.81
CA ASP A 517 -13.94 26.17 -8.61
C ASP A 517 -14.08 25.00 -7.63
N GLU A 518 -14.75 25.21 -6.50
CA GLU A 518 -14.87 24.21 -5.45
C GLU A 518 -15.72 23.02 -5.91
N ARG A 519 -16.86 23.30 -6.53
CA ARG A 519 -17.73 22.25 -7.10
C ARG A 519 -16.98 21.44 -8.16
N LEU A 520 -16.24 22.11 -9.06
CA LEU A 520 -15.44 21.45 -10.09
C LEU A 520 -14.37 20.56 -9.46
N TYR A 521 -13.60 21.07 -8.50
CA TYR A 521 -12.56 20.31 -7.80
C TYR A 521 -13.13 19.06 -7.12
N GLN A 522 -14.22 19.20 -6.36
CA GLN A 522 -14.78 18.10 -5.59
C GLN A 522 -15.44 17.02 -6.45
N GLU A 523 -16.20 17.39 -7.49
CA GLU A 523 -16.76 16.39 -8.43
C GLU A 523 -15.65 15.69 -9.22
N THR A 524 -14.63 16.43 -9.65
CA THR A 524 -13.46 15.85 -10.33
C THR A 524 -12.73 14.85 -9.42
N ARG A 525 -12.44 15.24 -8.17
CA ARG A 525 -11.83 14.37 -7.16
C ARG A 525 -12.68 13.12 -6.93
N ARG A 526 -13.99 13.29 -6.76
CA ARG A 526 -14.94 12.18 -6.53
C ARG A 526 -14.94 11.18 -7.70
N ILE A 527 -14.95 11.66 -8.95
CA ILE A 527 -14.88 10.80 -10.15
C ILE A 527 -13.54 10.07 -10.22
N LEU A 528 -12.40 10.76 -10.03
CA LEU A 528 -11.10 10.12 -10.14
C LEU A 528 -10.86 9.08 -9.04
N ILE A 529 -11.35 9.32 -7.83
CA ILE A 529 -11.35 8.32 -6.75
C ILE A 529 -12.17 7.09 -7.18
N ALA A 530 -13.36 7.30 -7.74
CA ALA A 530 -14.19 6.20 -8.22
C ALA A 530 -13.52 5.38 -9.34
N GLN A 531 -12.82 6.06 -10.25
CA GLN A 531 -11.99 5.44 -11.28
C GLN A 531 -10.88 4.56 -10.66
N ALA A 532 -10.14 5.09 -9.68
CA ALA A 532 -9.06 4.37 -9.01
C ALA A 532 -9.58 3.16 -8.20
N GLN A 533 -10.68 3.33 -7.46
CA GLN A 533 -11.33 2.23 -6.75
C GLN A 533 -11.80 1.14 -7.72
N HIS A 534 -12.42 1.52 -8.84
CA HIS A 534 -12.84 0.55 -9.85
C HIS A 534 -11.66 -0.21 -10.45
N ILE A 535 -10.59 0.48 -10.89
CA ILE A 535 -9.36 -0.17 -11.40
C ILE A 535 -8.78 -1.13 -10.37
N THR A 536 -8.72 -0.71 -9.10
CA THR A 536 -8.17 -1.53 -8.01
C THR A 536 -8.92 -2.85 -7.86
N TYR A 537 -10.24 -2.84 -7.74
CA TYR A 537 -11.03 -4.05 -7.49
C TYR A 537 -11.33 -4.85 -8.76
N ASN A 538 -11.35 -4.22 -9.94
CA ASN A 538 -11.65 -4.87 -11.21
C ASN A 538 -10.41 -5.46 -11.90
N GLU A 539 -9.30 -4.72 -11.92
CA GLU A 539 -8.12 -5.09 -12.71
C GLU A 539 -6.96 -5.61 -11.86
N TRP A 540 -6.66 -4.94 -10.74
CA TRP A 540 -5.44 -5.21 -9.97
C TRP A 540 -5.60 -6.31 -8.91
N LEU A 541 -6.61 -6.17 -8.05
CA LEU A 541 -6.84 -7.06 -6.91
C LEU A 541 -7.12 -8.52 -7.31
N PRO A 542 -7.82 -8.83 -8.42
CA PRO A 542 -8.00 -10.21 -8.86
C PRO A 542 -6.70 -10.91 -9.27
N ILE A 543 -5.69 -10.15 -9.74
CA ILE A 543 -4.37 -10.70 -10.02
C ILE A 543 -3.69 -11.07 -8.71
N LEU A 544 -3.74 -10.18 -7.71
CA LEU A 544 -3.10 -10.38 -6.42
C LEU A 544 -3.73 -11.53 -5.62
N LEU A 545 -5.04 -11.44 -5.33
CA LEU A 545 -5.74 -12.36 -4.43
C LEU A 545 -6.27 -13.60 -5.14
N GLY A 546 -6.46 -13.55 -6.45
CA GLY A 546 -7.15 -14.59 -7.20
C GLY A 546 -8.68 -14.48 -7.08
N ARG A 547 -9.37 -14.84 -8.16
CA ARG A 547 -10.82 -14.74 -8.30
C ARG A 547 -11.59 -15.48 -7.20
N SER A 548 -11.16 -16.70 -6.84
CA SER A 548 -11.85 -17.53 -5.86
C SER A 548 -11.94 -16.86 -4.49
N LYS A 549 -10.82 -16.32 -3.99
CA LYS A 549 -10.79 -15.58 -2.70
C LYS A 549 -11.59 -14.28 -2.80
N MET A 550 -11.56 -13.58 -3.93
CA MET A 550 -12.39 -12.40 -4.14
C MET A 550 -13.89 -12.71 -4.09
N ALA A 551 -14.33 -13.77 -4.76
CA ALA A 551 -15.73 -14.20 -4.74
C ALA A 551 -16.16 -14.62 -3.32
N GLU A 552 -15.34 -15.40 -2.61
CA GLU A 552 -15.56 -15.85 -1.23
C GLU A 552 -15.84 -14.67 -0.28
N LEU A 553 -15.15 -13.56 -0.46
CA LEU A 553 -15.28 -12.38 0.41
C LEU A 553 -16.27 -11.33 -0.10
N GLY A 554 -16.82 -11.50 -1.29
CA GLY A 554 -17.70 -10.51 -1.91
C GLY A 554 -16.96 -9.26 -2.40
N LEU A 555 -15.71 -9.43 -2.83
CA LEU A 555 -14.85 -8.35 -3.31
C LEU A 555 -14.99 -8.10 -4.83
N LEU A 556 -15.61 -9.00 -5.60
CA LEU A 556 -15.78 -8.76 -7.04
C LEU A 556 -16.67 -7.52 -7.25
N PRO A 557 -16.32 -6.62 -8.17
CA PRO A 557 -17.17 -5.49 -8.55
C PRO A 557 -18.55 -5.95 -9.03
N LEU A 558 -19.57 -5.11 -8.89
CA LEU A 558 -20.86 -5.35 -9.55
C LEU A 558 -20.80 -4.91 -11.02
N GLN A 559 -21.49 -5.64 -11.90
CA GLN A 559 -21.62 -5.28 -13.34
C GLN A 559 -22.70 -4.22 -13.58
N SER A 560 -23.72 -4.14 -12.72
CA SER A 560 -24.84 -3.20 -12.81
C SER A 560 -25.43 -2.92 -11.42
N GLY A 561 -26.24 -1.86 -11.30
CA GLY A 561 -26.88 -1.48 -10.04
C GLY A 561 -25.90 -1.02 -8.95
N PHE A 562 -26.35 -1.07 -7.71
CA PHE A 562 -25.63 -0.56 -6.53
C PHE A 562 -25.29 -1.66 -5.53
N SER A 563 -24.15 -1.53 -4.87
CA SER A 563 -23.83 -2.32 -3.68
C SER A 563 -24.58 -1.77 -2.45
N ARG A 564 -24.73 -2.62 -1.43
CA ARG A 564 -25.30 -2.27 -0.12
C ARG A 564 -24.43 -2.84 1.00
N ASP A 565 -23.12 -2.88 0.75
CA ASP A 565 -22.16 -3.64 1.57
C ASP A 565 -21.53 -2.79 2.68
N TYR A 566 -21.89 -1.50 2.80
CA TYR A 566 -21.38 -0.62 3.85
C TYR A 566 -21.83 -1.10 5.24
N ASP A 567 -20.87 -1.21 6.15
CA ASP A 567 -21.05 -1.61 7.54
C ASP A 567 -20.46 -0.53 8.45
N GLU A 568 -21.34 0.23 9.12
CA GLU A 568 -20.97 1.29 10.06
C GLU A 568 -20.26 0.78 11.33
N HIS A 569 -20.30 -0.53 11.60
CA HIS A 569 -19.57 -1.15 12.71
C HIS A 569 -18.18 -1.66 12.31
N LEU A 570 -17.84 -1.59 11.03
CA LEU A 570 -16.56 -2.03 10.52
C LEU A 570 -15.57 -0.87 10.49
N ASN A 571 -14.45 -1.04 11.19
CA ASN A 571 -13.36 -0.09 11.16
C ASN A 571 -12.51 -0.29 9.88
N PRO A 572 -12.42 0.71 8.98
CA PRO A 572 -11.66 0.63 7.74
C PRO A 572 -10.16 0.87 7.92
N SER A 573 -9.70 1.29 9.11
CA SER A 573 -8.31 1.64 9.33
C SER A 573 -7.35 0.51 8.91
N VAL A 574 -6.30 0.91 8.20
CA VAL A 574 -5.21 0.03 7.76
C VAL A 574 -4.59 -0.72 8.94
N LEU A 575 -4.28 -1.99 8.72
CA LEU A 575 -3.71 -2.91 9.69
C LEU A 575 -2.19 -2.78 9.78
N ASN A 576 -1.63 -2.92 10.98
CA ASN A 576 -0.20 -2.98 11.23
C ASN A 576 0.47 -4.15 10.47
N GLU A 577 -0.22 -5.29 10.39
CA GLU A 577 0.22 -6.47 9.65
C GLU A 577 0.31 -6.21 8.14
N PHE A 578 -0.62 -5.39 7.62
CA PHE A 578 -0.65 -4.97 6.22
C PHE A 578 0.56 -4.07 5.91
N VAL A 579 0.76 -2.99 6.68
CA VAL A 579 1.84 -2.01 6.45
C VAL A 579 3.22 -2.51 6.86
N GLY A 580 3.32 -3.34 7.90
CA GLY A 580 4.59 -3.81 8.45
C GLY A 580 5.12 -5.06 7.75
N ALA A 581 4.29 -5.79 7.02
CA ALA A 581 4.71 -7.02 6.34
C ALA A 581 3.95 -7.30 5.04
N ALA A 582 2.64 -7.56 5.09
CA ALA A 582 1.95 -8.24 3.99
C ALA A 582 1.96 -7.43 2.69
N PHE A 583 1.71 -6.11 2.72
CA PHE A 583 1.69 -5.28 1.52
C PHE A 583 3.08 -4.88 1.01
N ARG A 584 4.13 -5.23 1.75
CA ARG A 584 5.53 -5.09 1.32
C ARG A 584 5.98 -6.21 0.38
N PHE A 585 5.12 -7.17 0.04
CA PHE A 585 5.41 -8.23 -0.94
C PHE A 585 5.91 -7.65 -2.28
N GLY A 586 5.42 -6.45 -2.65
CA GLY A 586 5.81 -5.77 -3.89
C GLY A 586 7.30 -5.46 -3.99
N HIS A 587 8.04 -5.42 -2.86
CA HIS A 587 9.48 -5.19 -2.87
C HIS A 587 10.27 -6.30 -3.57
N SER A 588 9.80 -7.55 -3.58
CA SER A 588 10.46 -8.63 -4.34
C SER A 588 10.19 -8.48 -5.85
N MET A 589 9.12 -7.76 -6.22
CA MET A 589 8.72 -7.57 -7.62
C MET A 589 9.50 -6.45 -8.33
N VAL A 590 10.32 -5.70 -7.59
CA VAL A 590 11.04 -4.53 -8.11
C VAL A 590 12.18 -4.97 -9.02
N GLN A 591 12.21 -4.37 -10.21
CA GLN A 591 13.35 -4.46 -11.12
C GLN A 591 14.45 -3.50 -10.69
N GLY A 592 15.72 -3.92 -10.79
CA GLY A 592 16.88 -3.05 -10.51
C GLY A 592 17.07 -1.91 -11.53
N LYS A 593 16.24 -1.86 -12.57
CA LYS A 593 16.29 -0.83 -13.63
C LYS A 593 14.90 -0.42 -14.10
N ALA A 594 14.74 0.86 -14.42
CA ALA A 594 13.59 1.40 -15.13
C ALA A 594 13.94 1.60 -16.61
N LEU A 595 13.05 1.19 -17.52
CA LEU A 595 13.28 1.28 -18.97
C LEU A 595 12.45 2.39 -19.60
N LEU A 596 13.07 3.17 -20.49
CA LEU A 596 12.37 4.04 -21.43
C LEU A 596 12.21 3.26 -22.73
N VAL A 597 10.96 3.06 -23.15
CA VAL A 597 10.59 2.23 -24.29
C VAL A 597 9.78 3.06 -25.27
N ASN A 598 10.12 3.04 -26.55
CA ASN A 598 9.39 3.82 -27.56
C ASN A 598 8.12 3.13 -28.06
N GLU A 599 7.38 3.80 -28.95
CA GLU A 599 6.13 3.30 -29.56
C GLU A 599 6.29 1.93 -30.23
N GLN A 600 7.45 1.66 -30.84
CA GLN A 600 7.77 0.37 -31.47
C GLN A 600 8.17 -0.72 -30.47
N ARG A 601 8.04 -0.45 -29.17
CA ARG A 601 8.44 -1.33 -28.05
C ARG A 601 9.94 -1.64 -28.04
N VAL A 602 10.76 -0.73 -28.56
CA VAL A 602 12.23 -0.81 -28.47
C VAL A 602 12.72 -0.03 -27.25
N VAL A 603 13.60 -0.66 -26.48
CA VAL A 603 14.26 -0.02 -25.33
C VAL A 603 15.26 1.02 -25.83
N GLU A 604 15.06 2.28 -25.46
CA GLU A 604 15.97 3.38 -25.85
C GLU A 604 16.95 3.73 -24.74
N LYS A 605 16.54 3.58 -23.47
CA LYS A 605 17.38 3.88 -22.32
C LYS A 605 17.03 2.98 -21.14
N SER A 606 18.05 2.62 -20.36
CA SER A 606 17.91 1.86 -19.11
C SER A 606 18.50 2.68 -17.98
N LEU A 607 17.72 2.90 -16.92
CA LEU A 607 18.09 3.69 -15.75
C LEU A 607 18.33 2.76 -14.57
N LEU A 608 19.54 2.77 -14.02
CA LEU A 608 19.87 1.97 -12.84
C LEU A 608 19.24 2.60 -11.59
N LEU A 609 18.54 1.80 -10.79
CA LEU A 609 17.69 2.33 -9.71
C LEU A 609 18.49 3.09 -8.64
N ARG A 610 19.66 2.59 -8.20
CA ARG A 610 20.51 3.26 -7.19
C ARG A 610 20.87 4.71 -7.53
N GLN A 611 20.89 5.08 -8.81
CA GLN A 611 21.24 6.42 -9.27
C GLN A 611 20.03 7.38 -9.31
N HIS A 612 18.81 6.84 -9.31
CA HIS A 612 17.60 7.58 -9.68
C HIS A 612 16.59 7.76 -8.54
N PHE A 613 16.92 7.30 -7.32
CA PHE A 613 16.08 7.57 -6.15
C PHE A 613 15.96 9.08 -5.91
N PHE A 614 14.74 9.61 -5.89
CA PHE A 614 14.46 11.04 -5.71
C PHE A 614 15.09 11.98 -6.75
N LYS A 615 15.41 11.47 -7.94
CA LYS A 615 16.00 12.24 -9.05
C LYS A 615 15.05 12.30 -10.26
N PRO A 616 14.04 13.19 -10.29
CA PRO A 616 13.05 13.25 -11.38
C PRO A 616 13.59 13.79 -12.71
N GLN A 617 14.88 14.11 -12.83
CA GLN A 617 15.53 14.73 -13.99
C GLN A 617 15.11 14.13 -15.35
N GLU A 618 14.92 12.82 -15.46
CA GLU A 618 14.55 12.17 -16.73
C GLU A 618 13.13 12.51 -17.20
N HIS A 619 12.21 12.91 -16.31
CA HIS A 619 10.84 13.34 -16.65
C HIS A 619 10.81 14.74 -17.25
N TYR A 620 11.84 15.54 -16.99
CA TYR A 620 11.96 16.90 -17.47
C TYR A 620 12.29 16.95 -18.98
N ILE A 621 12.70 15.82 -19.56
CA ILE A 621 13.02 15.67 -20.99
C ILE A 621 11.72 15.39 -21.78
N PRO A 622 11.38 16.20 -22.79
CA PRO A 622 10.18 16.00 -23.60
C PRO A 622 10.10 14.60 -24.23
N GLY A 623 8.92 13.98 -24.14
CA GLY A 623 8.65 12.63 -24.67
C GLY A 623 9.10 11.48 -23.77
N ASN A 624 9.91 11.70 -22.73
CA ASN A 624 10.33 10.62 -21.84
C ASN A 624 9.18 10.07 -20.98
N LEU A 625 8.19 10.90 -20.61
CA LEU A 625 7.02 10.42 -19.87
C LEU A 625 6.27 9.33 -20.66
N ASP A 626 6.01 9.55 -21.94
CA ASP A 626 5.36 8.56 -22.80
C ASP A 626 6.18 7.27 -22.86
N LYS A 627 7.51 7.39 -22.94
CA LYS A 627 8.41 6.24 -22.95
C LYS A 627 8.43 5.47 -21.62
N PHE A 628 8.28 6.16 -20.49
CA PHE A 628 8.11 5.51 -19.19
C PHE A 628 6.77 4.78 -19.12
N LEU A 629 5.67 5.40 -19.57
CA LEU A 629 4.34 4.77 -19.58
C LEU A 629 4.31 3.50 -20.43
N ILE A 630 4.97 3.52 -21.59
CA ILE A 630 5.16 2.34 -22.44
C ILE A 630 6.08 1.32 -21.76
N GLY A 631 7.16 1.77 -21.13
CA GLY A 631 8.07 0.92 -20.37
C GLY A 631 7.36 0.15 -19.26
N LEU A 632 6.53 0.83 -18.45
CA LEU A 632 5.70 0.25 -17.41
C LEU A 632 4.75 -0.82 -17.96
N ALA A 633 4.23 -0.64 -19.18
CA ALA A 633 3.34 -1.56 -19.87
C ALA A 633 4.05 -2.67 -20.65
N THR A 634 5.38 -2.65 -20.76
CA THR A 634 6.13 -3.59 -21.61
C THR A 634 7.10 -4.43 -20.79
N GLN A 635 7.81 -3.81 -19.85
CA GLN A 635 8.81 -4.47 -19.03
C GLN A 635 8.12 -5.44 -18.05
N PRO A 636 8.58 -6.69 -17.92
CA PRO A 636 8.09 -7.61 -16.90
C PRO A 636 8.52 -7.17 -15.50
N SER A 637 7.63 -7.32 -14.52
CA SER A 637 8.02 -7.23 -13.09
C SER A 637 8.89 -8.42 -12.70
N GLN A 638 9.57 -8.38 -11.55
CA GLN A 638 10.05 -9.61 -10.92
C GLN A 638 8.87 -10.41 -10.33
N LYS A 639 9.13 -11.65 -9.90
CA LYS A 639 8.14 -12.50 -9.23
C LYS A 639 7.97 -12.14 -7.74
N VAL A 640 6.91 -12.64 -7.13
CA VAL A 640 6.79 -12.70 -5.67
C VAL A 640 7.45 -13.99 -5.21
N ASP A 641 8.62 -13.85 -4.59
CA ASP A 641 9.50 -14.93 -4.13
C ASP A 641 10.55 -14.33 -3.16
N PRO A 642 11.44 -15.13 -2.54
CA PRO A 642 12.45 -14.62 -1.62
C PRO A 642 13.70 -14.06 -2.34
N TYR A 643 13.56 -13.53 -3.55
CA TYR A 643 14.64 -12.87 -4.28
C TYR A 643 14.43 -11.36 -4.36
N PHE A 644 15.52 -10.62 -4.14
CA PHE A 644 15.50 -9.17 -4.06
C PHE A 644 16.75 -8.62 -4.74
N THR A 645 16.55 -7.64 -5.62
CA THR A 645 17.67 -7.01 -6.32
C THR A 645 18.62 -6.30 -5.34
N ILE A 646 19.94 -6.34 -5.63
CA ILE A 646 20.96 -5.62 -4.85
C ILE A 646 20.72 -4.11 -4.82
N GLU A 647 19.98 -3.57 -5.79
CA GLU A 647 19.57 -2.16 -5.79
C GLU A 647 18.73 -1.78 -4.56
N LEU A 648 18.12 -2.76 -3.89
CA LEU A 648 17.32 -2.57 -2.67
C LEU A 648 17.99 -3.14 -1.41
N THR A 649 18.85 -4.16 -1.51
CA THR A 649 19.47 -4.81 -0.33
C THR A 649 20.87 -4.29 0.00
N GLU A 650 21.54 -3.62 -0.94
CA GLU A 650 22.89 -3.10 -0.78
C GLU A 650 23.01 -1.62 -1.14
N HIS A 651 22.16 -1.15 -2.07
CA HIS A 651 22.27 0.17 -2.71
C HIS A 651 21.01 1.03 -2.57
N LEU A 652 20.12 0.71 -1.62
CA LEU A 652 18.92 1.50 -1.37
C LEU A 652 19.32 2.93 -0.98
N PHE A 653 18.83 3.92 -1.74
CA PHE A 653 19.15 5.33 -1.53
C PHE A 653 20.65 5.63 -1.53
N GLU A 654 21.43 4.89 -2.33
CA GLU A 654 22.83 5.23 -2.54
C GLU A 654 22.96 6.66 -3.11
N GLU A 655 23.89 7.42 -2.55
CA GLU A 655 24.30 8.70 -3.08
C GLU A 655 25.63 8.54 -3.80
N ALA A 656 25.83 9.32 -4.88
CA ALA A 656 26.96 9.12 -5.78
C ALA A 656 28.32 9.18 -5.07
N GLY A 657 29.21 8.26 -5.44
CA GLY A 657 30.55 8.16 -4.88
C GLY A 657 30.65 7.43 -3.54
N LYS A 658 29.53 7.00 -2.93
CA LYS A 658 29.56 6.21 -1.69
C LYS A 658 29.80 4.72 -1.94
N GLY A 659 29.25 4.15 -3.02
CA GLY A 659 29.38 2.73 -3.35
C GLY A 659 28.51 1.80 -2.49
N PHE A 660 27.67 2.36 -1.60
CA PHE A 660 26.75 1.64 -0.73
C PHE A 660 25.52 2.49 -0.40
N GLY A 661 24.42 1.82 -0.09
CA GLY A 661 23.17 2.40 0.41
C GLY A 661 22.73 1.80 1.74
N LEU A 662 21.43 1.58 1.88
CA LEU A 662 20.81 0.82 2.97
C LEU A 662 20.32 -0.54 2.45
N ASP A 663 19.72 -1.33 3.35
CA ASP A 663 19.10 -2.62 3.05
C ASP A 663 17.59 -2.55 3.35
N LEU A 664 16.75 -2.55 2.30
CA LEU A 664 15.29 -2.48 2.42
C LEU A 664 14.70 -3.69 3.13
N VAL A 665 15.24 -4.89 2.92
CA VAL A 665 14.75 -6.11 3.57
C VAL A 665 15.05 -6.06 5.07
N ALA A 666 16.26 -5.64 5.44
CA ALA A 666 16.63 -5.45 6.85
C ALA A 666 15.76 -4.36 7.50
N LEU A 667 15.47 -3.25 6.80
CA LEU A 667 14.56 -2.21 7.27
C LEU A 667 13.12 -2.73 7.45
N ASN A 668 12.61 -3.57 6.54
CA ASN A 668 11.28 -4.18 6.66
C ASN A 668 11.18 -5.07 7.90
N LEU A 669 12.16 -5.94 8.10
CA LEU A 669 12.27 -6.82 9.27
C LEU A 669 12.29 -6.03 10.57
N GLN A 670 13.18 -5.05 10.66
CA GLN A 670 13.34 -4.24 11.88
C GLN A 670 12.09 -3.37 12.13
N ARG A 671 11.44 -2.86 11.08
CA ARG A 671 10.18 -2.12 11.19
C ARG A 671 9.04 -3.03 11.65
N GLY A 672 8.97 -4.28 11.20
CA GLY A 672 7.98 -5.25 11.71
C GLY A 672 8.13 -5.51 13.21
N ARG A 673 9.37 -5.58 13.71
CA ARG A 673 9.68 -5.70 15.14
C ARG A 673 9.33 -4.44 15.92
N ASP A 674 9.60 -3.26 15.37
CA ASP A 674 9.21 -1.95 15.92
C ASP A 674 7.69 -1.81 16.08
N LEU A 675 6.94 -2.27 15.07
CA LEU A 675 5.47 -2.30 15.03
C LEU A 675 4.87 -3.38 15.95
N GLY A 676 5.69 -4.17 16.65
CA GLY A 676 5.21 -5.23 17.56
C GLY A 676 4.41 -6.31 16.83
N LEU A 677 4.79 -6.64 15.58
CA LEU A 677 4.17 -7.75 14.87
C LEU A 677 4.57 -9.08 15.51
N ARG A 678 3.60 -9.99 15.63
CA ARG A 678 3.84 -11.37 16.07
C ARG A 678 4.72 -12.13 15.07
N SER A 679 5.13 -13.34 15.46
CA SER A 679 5.82 -14.26 14.56
C SER A 679 4.95 -14.68 13.38
N TYR A 680 5.60 -15.03 12.27
CA TYR A 680 4.96 -15.62 11.08
C TYR A 680 4.00 -16.77 11.45
N ASN A 681 4.43 -17.64 12.38
CA ASN A 681 3.67 -18.83 12.76
C ASN A 681 2.33 -18.50 13.45
N ALA A 682 2.23 -17.37 14.14
CA ALA A 682 0.96 -16.90 14.73
C ALA A 682 -0.06 -16.50 13.65
N TYR A 683 0.40 -15.86 12.56
CA TYR A 683 -0.47 -15.49 11.45
C TYR A 683 -0.80 -16.67 10.55
N ARG A 684 0.14 -17.61 10.37
CA ARG A 684 -0.11 -18.89 9.69
C ARG A 684 -1.27 -19.66 10.36
N GLU A 685 -1.27 -19.68 11.69
CA GLU A 685 -2.36 -20.27 12.49
C GLU A 685 -3.68 -19.50 12.35
N LEU A 686 -3.66 -18.17 12.50
CA LEU A 686 -4.83 -17.30 12.29
C LEU A 686 -5.47 -17.51 10.90
N CYS A 687 -4.65 -17.65 9.87
CA CYS A 687 -5.10 -17.79 8.48
C CYS A 687 -5.49 -19.22 8.10
N GLY A 688 -5.59 -20.13 9.08
CA GLY A 688 -6.11 -21.49 8.87
C GLY A 688 -5.14 -22.46 8.20
N VAL A 689 -3.87 -22.08 7.99
CA VAL A 689 -2.80 -22.99 7.50
C VAL A 689 -2.32 -23.91 8.64
N GLY A 690 -2.53 -23.50 9.89
CA GLY A 690 -2.17 -24.25 11.09
C GLY A 690 -0.73 -23.98 11.52
N ARG A 691 -0.48 -24.03 12.83
CA ARG A 691 0.82 -23.71 13.42
C ARG A 691 1.87 -24.80 13.12
N ALA A 692 3.02 -24.42 12.59
CA ALA A 692 4.17 -25.32 12.46
C ALA A 692 4.78 -25.61 13.84
N LYS A 693 5.11 -26.87 14.13
CA LYS A 693 5.72 -27.26 15.42
C LYS A 693 7.24 -27.16 15.42
N ASP A 694 7.84 -27.30 14.26
CA ASP A 694 9.26 -27.24 13.98
C ASP A 694 9.46 -26.80 12.52
N PHE A 695 10.71 -26.62 12.10
CA PHE A 695 11.05 -26.16 10.76
C PHE A 695 10.63 -27.15 9.65
N ASP A 696 10.54 -28.45 9.93
CA ASP A 696 10.07 -29.42 8.95
C ASP A 696 8.54 -29.32 8.74
N GLY A 697 7.82 -28.79 9.73
CA GLY A 697 6.41 -28.39 9.61
C GLY A 697 6.14 -27.28 8.58
N LEU A 698 7.18 -26.65 8.01
CA LEU A 698 7.06 -25.64 6.94
C LEU A 698 7.07 -26.24 5.52
N ARG A 699 7.27 -27.57 5.36
CA ARG A 699 7.38 -28.21 4.02
C ARG A 699 6.12 -28.15 3.18
N ASP A 700 4.99 -27.81 3.78
CA ASP A 700 3.72 -27.64 3.09
C ASP A 700 3.70 -26.39 2.19
N LEU A 701 4.42 -25.33 2.57
CA LEU A 701 4.45 -24.06 1.85
C LEU A 701 5.85 -23.63 1.41
N PHE A 702 6.93 -24.24 1.89
CA PHE A 702 8.29 -23.74 1.65
C PHE A 702 9.16 -24.75 0.90
N ALA A 703 9.98 -24.23 -0.02
CA ALA A 703 11.02 -25.03 -0.65
C ALA A 703 12.07 -25.49 0.39
N PRO A 704 12.61 -26.73 0.28
CA PRO A 704 13.58 -27.25 1.25
C PRO A 704 14.81 -26.36 1.49
N ALA A 705 15.30 -25.69 0.43
CA ALA A 705 16.44 -24.77 0.53
C ALA A 705 16.14 -23.55 1.43
N ILE A 706 14.91 -23.04 1.42
CA ILE A 706 14.50 -21.91 2.27
C ILE A 706 14.36 -22.35 3.73
N ILE A 707 13.78 -23.53 3.96
CA ILE A 707 13.69 -24.12 5.31
C ILE A 707 15.08 -24.29 5.92
N GLN A 708 16.06 -24.74 5.13
CA GLN A 708 17.44 -24.91 5.59
C GLN A 708 18.06 -23.57 6.02
N ARG A 709 17.85 -22.49 5.25
CA ARG A 709 18.34 -21.15 5.63
C ARG A 709 17.63 -20.60 6.88
N PHE A 710 16.33 -20.88 7.05
CA PHE A 710 15.66 -20.52 8.30
C PHE A 710 16.27 -21.23 9.52
N LYS A 711 16.62 -22.52 9.40
CA LYS A 711 17.32 -23.29 10.44
C LYS A 711 18.70 -22.71 10.79
N GLU A 712 19.36 -22.05 9.84
CA GLU A 712 20.68 -21.44 10.04
C GLU A 712 20.62 -20.10 10.79
N VAL A 713 19.47 -19.41 10.76
CA VAL A 713 19.36 -18.04 11.28
C VAL A 713 18.46 -17.96 12.52
N TYR A 714 17.35 -18.69 12.56
CA TYR A 714 16.39 -18.65 13.67
C TYR A 714 16.54 -19.88 14.58
N ASN A 715 16.31 -19.68 15.89
CA ASN A 715 16.38 -20.78 16.86
C ASN A 715 15.11 -21.66 16.82
N SER A 716 13.96 -21.04 16.56
CA SER A 716 12.66 -21.70 16.48
C SER A 716 11.84 -21.17 15.30
N VAL A 717 10.89 -21.96 14.81
CA VAL A 717 9.88 -21.48 13.85
C VAL A 717 9.03 -20.34 14.38
N ASP A 718 8.91 -20.23 15.71
CA ASP A 718 8.20 -19.16 16.39
C ASP A 718 9.01 -17.86 16.46
N ASP A 719 10.26 -17.87 16.01
CA ASP A 719 11.09 -16.67 15.91
C ASP A 719 10.99 -15.99 14.54
N ILE A 720 10.48 -16.68 13.51
CA ILE A 720 10.42 -16.18 12.13
C ILE A 720 9.58 -14.90 12.06
N ASP A 721 10.14 -13.82 11.52
CA ASP A 721 9.45 -12.56 11.33
C ASP A 721 8.40 -12.67 10.20
N LEU A 722 7.22 -12.05 10.37
CA LEU A 722 6.09 -12.18 9.43
C LEU A 722 6.47 -11.86 7.97
N PHE A 723 7.26 -10.80 7.73
CA PHE A 723 7.62 -10.39 6.38
C PHE A 723 8.34 -11.49 5.60
N VAL A 724 9.42 -12.03 6.17
CA VAL A 724 10.24 -13.05 5.49
C VAL A 724 9.55 -14.41 5.43
N GLY A 725 8.72 -14.73 6.42
CA GLY A 725 7.88 -15.93 6.38
C GLY A 725 6.89 -15.86 5.21
N GLY A 726 6.07 -14.80 5.14
CA GLY A 726 5.00 -14.69 4.16
C GLY A 726 5.46 -14.50 2.71
N VAL A 727 6.54 -13.74 2.46
CA VAL A 727 7.06 -13.56 1.08
C VAL A 727 7.70 -14.83 0.51
N SER A 728 8.11 -15.74 1.39
CA SER A 728 8.77 -17.00 1.03
C SER A 728 7.80 -18.17 0.83
N GLU A 729 6.51 -17.98 1.11
CA GLU A 729 5.49 -19.01 0.89
C GLU A 729 5.30 -19.31 -0.60
N ALA A 730 5.05 -20.58 -0.92
CA ALA A 730 4.47 -20.96 -2.20
C ALA A 730 3.13 -20.25 -2.40
N LYS A 731 2.88 -19.81 -3.63
CA LYS A 731 1.68 -19.04 -4.00
C LYS A 731 0.42 -19.84 -3.73
N ALA A 732 -0.60 -19.19 -3.18
CA ALA A 732 -1.94 -19.75 -3.11
C ALA A 732 -2.51 -19.92 -4.53
N GLU A 733 -3.44 -20.86 -4.70
CA GLU A 733 -4.03 -21.15 -6.01
C GLU A 733 -4.65 -19.90 -6.65
N GLY A 734 -4.20 -19.56 -7.86
CA GLY A 734 -4.66 -18.39 -8.60
C GLY A 734 -4.23 -17.03 -8.03
N SER A 735 -3.41 -17.00 -6.96
CA SER A 735 -2.90 -15.79 -6.30
C SER A 735 -1.42 -15.55 -6.64
N TYR A 736 -0.96 -14.31 -6.44
CA TYR A 736 0.45 -13.96 -6.57
C TYR A 736 1.21 -14.03 -5.24
N VAL A 737 0.51 -14.21 -4.12
CA VAL A 737 1.09 -14.31 -2.78
C VAL A 737 0.74 -15.66 -2.16
N GLY A 738 1.46 -16.05 -1.10
CA GLY A 738 1.14 -17.23 -0.32
C GLY A 738 -0.13 -17.06 0.54
N PRO A 739 -0.69 -18.16 1.08
CA PRO A 739 -1.94 -18.16 1.84
C PRO A 739 -1.98 -17.16 3.00
N THR A 740 -0.88 -16.97 3.72
CA THR A 740 -0.85 -16.07 4.91
C THR A 740 -0.98 -14.61 4.47
N PHE A 741 -0.23 -14.18 3.46
CA PHE A 741 -0.37 -12.84 2.91
C PHE A 741 -1.69 -12.67 2.17
N GLN A 742 -2.17 -13.66 1.42
CA GLN A 742 -3.49 -13.62 0.77
C GLN A 742 -4.59 -13.33 1.80
N CYS A 743 -4.56 -14.02 2.94
CA CYS A 743 -5.48 -13.85 4.06
C CYS A 743 -5.47 -12.42 4.64
N ILE A 744 -4.30 -11.90 5.03
CA ILE A 744 -4.16 -10.54 5.61
C ILE A 744 -4.58 -9.46 4.61
N LEU A 745 -4.12 -9.57 3.36
CA LEU A 745 -4.43 -8.61 2.31
C LEU A 745 -5.93 -8.62 1.98
N ALA A 746 -6.54 -9.79 1.88
CA ALA A 746 -7.96 -9.92 1.59
C ALA A 746 -8.84 -9.34 2.71
N ASP A 747 -8.46 -9.52 3.98
CA ASP A 747 -9.14 -8.87 5.12
C ASP A 747 -9.05 -7.34 5.03
N GLN A 748 -7.87 -6.79 4.74
CA GLN A 748 -7.70 -5.34 4.60
C GLN A 748 -8.57 -4.78 3.47
N PHE A 749 -8.52 -5.35 2.26
CA PHE A 749 -9.32 -4.84 1.14
C PHE A 749 -10.83 -5.01 1.39
N LEU A 750 -11.25 -6.03 2.13
CA LEU A 750 -12.65 -6.14 2.56
C LEU A 750 -13.07 -5.01 3.51
N LYS A 751 -12.21 -4.66 4.47
CA LYS A 751 -12.41 -3.50 5.36
C LYS A 751 -12.46 -2.18 4.59
N LEU A 752 -11.57 -1.99 3.61
CA LEU A 752 -11.55 -0.79 2.77
C LEU A 752 -12.80 -0.63 1.91
N LYS A 753 -13.39 -1.74 1.41
CA LYS A 753 -14.64 -1.70 0.66
C LYS A 753 -15.85 -1.45 1.55
N ARG A 754 -16.00 -2.24 2.61
CA ARG A 754 -17.23 -2.26 3.44
C ARG A 754 -17.24 -1.22 4.55
N GLY A 755 -16.09 -0.75 5.01
CA GLY A 755 -15.98 0.32 6.01
C GLY A 755 -15.98 1.72 5.41
N ASP A 756 -16.09 1.87 4.08
CA ASP A 756 -16.07 3.16 3.38
C ASP A 756 -17.48 3.58 2.90
N ARG A 757 -18.07 4.57 3.57
CA ARG A 757 -19.40 5.13 3.23
C ARG A 757 -19.44 5.84 1.87
N HIS A 758 -18.29 6.04 1.25
CA HIS A 758 -18.14 6.72 -0.04
C HIS A 758 -17.61 5.78 -1.13
N PHE A 759 -17.57 4.46 -0.89
CA PHE A 759 -17.10 3.49 -1.88
C PHE A 759 -17.93 3.60 -3.17
N TYR A 760 -17.26 3.57 -4.33
CA TYR A 760 -17.82 4.13 -5.58
C TYR A 760 -19.14 3.51 -6.06
N ASP A 761 -19.43 2.24 -5.76
CA ASP A 761 -20.64 1.55 -6.22
C ASP A 761 -21.77 1.50 -5.18
N LEU A 762 -21.59 2.15 -4.02
CA LEU A 762 -22.55 2.12 -2.93
C LEU A 762 -23.80 2.95 -3.24
N GLY A 763 -24.98 2.38 -2.99
CA GLY A 763 -26.27 3.04 -3.15
C GLY A 763 -26.87 3.54 -1.84
N GLY A 764 -27.70 4.58 -1.91
CA GLY A 764 -28.47 5.08 -0.77
C GLY A 764 -27.70 5.96 0.21
N GLN A 765 -26.50 6.43 -0.17
CA GLN A 765 -25.70 7.38 0.60
C GLN A 765 -25.73 8.77 -0.07
N PRO A 766 -25.46 9.86 0.68
CA PRO A 766 -25.32 11.20 0.09
C PRO A 766 -24.27 11.26 -1.03
N SER A 767 -23.24 10.42 -0.94
CA SER A 767 -22.13 10.31 -1.89
C SER A 767 -22.41 9.32 -3.04
N SER A 768 -23.57 8.69 -3.11
CA SER A 768 -23.92 7.75 -4.19
C SER A 768 -23.98 8.45 -5.55
N PHE A 769 -23.37 7.83 -6.56
CA PHE A 769 -23.56 8.22 -7.95
C PHE A 769 -24.96 7.83 -8.45
N THR A 770 -25.40 8.42 -9.55
CA THR A 770 -26.55 7.87 -10.29
C THR A 770 -26.16 6.57 -11.00
N GLU A 771 -27.14 5.77 -11.40
CA GLU A 771 -26.86 4.51 -12.11
C GLU A 771 -26.17 4.76 -13.47
N GLU A 772 -26.57 5.83 -14.18
CA GLU A 772 -25.93 6.25 -15.42
C GLU A 772 -24.45 6.62 -15.20
N GLN A 773 -24.17 7.43 -14.17
CA GLN A 773 -22.80 7.79 -13.79
C GLN A 773 -21.96 6.55 -13.44
N LEU A 774 -22.52 5.63 -12.66
CA LEU A 774 -21.83 4.42 -12.24
C LEU A 774 -21.53 3.48 -13.42
N ASN A 775 -22.44 3.39 -14.39
CA ASN A 775 -22.22 2.63 -15.63
C ASN A 775 -21.08 3.22 -16.47
N GLU A 776 -20.91 4.54 -16.46
CA GLU A 776 -19.76 5.20 -17.10
C GLU A 776 -18.46 4.96 -16.33
N ILE A 777 -18.46 5.06 -14.99
CA ILE A 777 -17.27 4.78 -14.15
C ILE A 777 -16.74 3.36 -14.41
N ARG A 778 -17.64 2.36 -14.51
CA ARG A 778 -17.31 0.95 -14.82
C ARG A 778 -16.63 0.75 -16.18
N LYS A 779 -16.64 1.74 -17.07
CA LYS A 779 -15.88 1.68 -18.34
C LYS A 779 -14.40 1.96 -18.17
N THR A 780 -14.02 2.58 -17.05
CA THR A 780 -12.64 3.00 -16.81
C THR A 780 -11.68 1.82 -16.79
N SER A 781 -10.49 2.03 -17.36
CA SER A 781 -9.33 1.16 -17.14
C SER A 781 -8.06 1.99 -17.01
N LEU A 782 -7.00 1.40 -16.42
CA LEU A 782 -5.72 2.09 -16.36
C LEU A 782 -5.14 2.36 -17.77
N ALA A 783 -5.41 1.48 -18.73
CA ALA A 783 -5.07 1.71 -20.14
C ALA A 783 -5.72 2.98 -20.69
N ARG A 784 -7.00 3.22 -20.37
CA ARG A 784 -7.73 4.43 -20.76
C ARG A 784 -7.15 5.68 -20.10
N ILE A 785 -6.79 5.64 -18.82
CA ILE A 785 -6.12 6.77 -18.15
C ILE A 785 -4.80 7.12 -18.86
N VAL A 786 -3.99 6.12 -19.24
CA VAL A 786 -2.76 6.36 -20.02
C VAL A 786 -3.09 7.02 -21.37
N CYS A 787 -4.05 6.47 -22.12
CA CYS A 787 -4.44 6.98 -23.44
C CYS A 787 -4.95 8.45 -23.43
N GLU A 788 -5.64 8.90 -22.38
CA GLU A 788 -6.22 10.25 -22.32
C GLU A 788 -5.23 11.31 -21.82
N ASN A 789 -4.12 10.89 -21.20
CA ASN A 789 -3.23 11.79 -20.45
C ASN A 789 -1.77 11.74 -20.95
N SER A 790 -1.54 11.17 -22.13
CA SER A 790 -0.23 11.01 -22.74
C SER A 790 -0.32 11.04 -24.27
N ARG A 791 0.82 10.97 -24.96
CA ARG A 791 0.87 10.75 -26.42
C ARG A 791 1.10 9.30 -26.80
N VAL A 792 0.76 8.37 -25.90
CA VAL A 792 0.76 6.94 -26.20
C VAL A 792 -0.46 6.62 -27.05
N TYR A 793 -0.25 6.22 -28.31
CA TYR A 793 -1.35 5.95 -29.24
C TYR A 793 -1.78 4.48 -29.26
N ASN A 794 -0.89 3.57 -28.85
CA ASN A 794 -1.15 2.14 -28.84
C ASN A 794 -0.71 1.51 -27.53
N ILE A 795 -1.62 0.78 -26.89
CA ILE A 795 -1.39 0.08 -25.63
C ILE A 795 -2.30 -1.14 -25.54
N GLN A 796 -1.92 -2.13 -24.74
CA GLN A 796 -2.78 -3.28 -24.48
C GLN A 796 -3.89 -2.93 -23.48
N PRO A 797 -5.11 -3.50 -23.61
CA PRO A 797 -6.22 -3.17 -22.73
C PRO A 797 -5.99 -3.48 -21.25
N MET A 798 -5.26 -4.55 -20.93
CA MET A 798 -4.95 -4.95 -19.55
C MET A 798 -3.48 -4.65 -19.26
N VAL A 799 -3.17 -3.43 -18.84
CA VAL A 799 -1.77 -2.95 -18.72
C VAL A 799 -0.96 -3.65 -17.64
N PHE A 800 -1.62 -4.26 -16.64
CA PHE A 800 -0.97 -5.08 -15.62
C PHE A 800 -0.46 -6.42 -16.15
N LYS A 801 -0.92 -6.84 -17.32
CA LYS A 801 -0.54 -8.10 -17.98
C LYS A 801 0.36 -7.84 -19.18
N ILE A 802 1.28 -8.76 -19.43
CA ILE A 802 2.22 -8.66 -20.55
C ILE A 802 1.44 -8.69 -21.88
N PRO A 803 1.87 -7.91 -22.90
CA PRO A 803 1.33 -8.03 -24.25
C PRO A 803 1.37 -9.47 -24.77
N SER A 804 0.25 -9.94 -25.30
CA SER A 804 0.13 -11.30 -25.85
C SER A 804 -0.97 -11.35 -26.90
N ALA A 805 -1.20 -12.50 -27.53
CA ALA A 805 -2.33 -12.67 -28.45
C ALA A 805 -3.70 -12.41 -27.79
N MET A 806 -3.81 -12.61 -26.47
CA MET A 806 -5.05 -12.44 -25.68
C MET A 806 -5.12 -11.05 -25.03
N ASN A 807 -4.01 -10.30 -25.04
CA ASN A 807 -3.90 -8.93 -24.59
C ASN A 807 -3.09 -8.12 -25.60
N PRO A 808 -3.58 -8.00 -26.85
CA PRO A 808 -2.82 -7.40 -27.93
C PRO A 808 -2.67 -5.90 -27.70
N ILE A 809 -1.57 -5.32 -28.20
CA ILE A 809 -1.45 -3.87 -28.31
C ILE A 809 -2.44 -3.39 -29.36
N VAL A 810 -3.33 -2.49 -28.98
CA VAL A 810 -4.37 -1.92 -29.85
C VAL A 810 -4.30 -0.40 -29.82
N SER A 811 -4.95 0.24 -30.80
CA SER A 811 -5.12 1.69 -30.78
C SER A 811 -5.90 2.12 -29.53
N CYS A 812 -5.51 3.26 -28.96
CA CYS A 812 -6.26 3.96 -27.91
C CYS A 812 -7.67 4.41 -28.36
N GLN A 813 -8.03 4.28 -29.64
CA GLN A 813 -9.40 4.49 -30.13
C GLN A 813 -10.22 3.21 -30.25
N SER A 814 -9.61 2.04 -29.98
CA SER A 814 -10.29 0.75 -30.01
C SER A 814 -11.39 0.66 -28.95
N SER A 815 -12.49 0.01 -29.26
CA SER A 815 -13.54 -0.34 -28.28
C SER A 815 -13.07 -1.34 -27.21
N SER A 816 -11.93 -2.01 -27.41
CA SER A 816 -11.27 -2.82 -26.37
C SER A 816 -10.82 -1.96 -25.18
N ILE A 817 -10.62 -0.65 -25.38
CA ILE A 817 -10.29 0.33 -24.36
C ILE A 817 -11.43 1.36 -24.38
N PRO A 818 -12.58 1.12 -23.74
CA PRO A 818 -13.71 2.05 -23.85
C PRO A 818 -13.39 3.42 -23.22
N ARG A 819 -14.10 4.46 -23.69
CA ARG A 819 -14.06 5.81 -23.11
C ARG A 819 -15.22 5.97 -22.14
N MET A 820 -14.97 6.67 -21.04
CA MET A 820 -16.01 7.14 -20.14
C MET A 820 -16.69 8.37 -20.73
N ASP A 821 -18.02 8.41 -20.71
CA ASP A 821 -18.81 9.57 -21.09
C ASP A 821 -19.17 10.42 -19.86
N LEU A 822 -18.89 11.72 -19.91
CA LEU A 822 -19.16 12.65 -18.81
C LEU A 822 -20.54 13.31 -18.88
N ARG A 823 -21.32 13.08 -19.95
CA ARG A 823 -22.68 13.64 -20.09
C ARG A 823 -23.61 13.36 -18.89
N PRO A 824 -23.54 12.21 -18.19
CA PRO A 824 -24.33 11.98 -16.98
C PRO A 824 -24.02 12.92 -15.79
N TRP A 825 -22.98 13.74 -15.86
CA TRP A 825 -22.69 14.81 -14.88
C TRP A 825 -23.19 16.19 -15.32
N GLN A 826 -23.82 16.30 -16.49
CA GLN A 826 -24.36 17.56 -16.97
C GLN A 826 -25.63 17.92 -16.19
N GLU A 827 -25.63 19.07 -15.53
CA GLU A 827 -26.81 19.63 -14.87
C GLU A 827 -27.60 20.52 -15.85
N ALA A 828 -28.94 20.45 -15.79
CA ALA A 828 -29.78 21.30 -16.62
C ALA A 828 -29.53 22.79 -16.33
N TYR A 829 -29.28 23.58 -17.38
CA TYR A 829 -29.07 25.03 -17.26
C TYR A 829 -30.27 25.68 -16.57
N LYS A 830 -30.09 26.15 -15.32
CA LYS A 830 -31.07 27.01 -14.64
C LYS A 830 -30.73 28.46 -14.97
N PRO A 831 -31.51 29.16 -15.82
CA PRO A 831 -31.25 30.58 -16.08
C PRO A 831 -31.33 31.35 -14.76
N LYS A 832 -30.33 32.21 -14.50
CA LYS A 832 -30.38 33.15 -13.39
C LYS A 832 -31.65 33.99 -13.54
N LYS A 833 -32.61 33.84 -12.62
CA LYS A 833 -33.73 34.78 -12.51
C LYS A 833 -33.15 36.11 -12.09
N TYR A 834 -32.96 37.02 -13.05
CA TYR A 834 -32.74 38.42 -12.74
C TYR A 834 -34.02 38.93 -12.07
N GLY A 835 -33.96 39.16 -10.75
CA GLY A 835 -35.00 39.88 -10.05
C GLY A 835 -35.07 41.30 -10.63
N HIS A 836 -36.20 41.65 -11.20
CA HIS A 836 -36.50 43.04 -11.54
C HIS A 836 -36.45 43.88 -10.26
N PRO A 837 -35.67 44.97 -10.20
CA PRO A 837 -35.83 45.96 -9.16
C PRO A 837 -37.14 46.71 -9.43
N TRP A 838 -38.08 46.64 -8.48
CA TRP A 838 -39.14 47.64 -8.35
C TRP A 838 -38.69 48.69 -7.34
#